data_AF-A0AAN7LJ89-F1
#
_entry.id   AF-A0AAN7LJ89-F1
#
_cell.length_a   1.000
_cell.length_b   1.000
_cell.length_c   1.000
_cell.angle_alpha   90.00
_cell.angle_beta   90.00
_cell.angle_gamma   90.00
#
_symmetry.space_group_name_H-M   'P 1'
#
loop_
_entity.id
_entity.type
_entity.pdbx_description
1 polymer ?
#
loop_
_entity_poly.entity_id
_entity_poly.type
_entity_poly.pdbx_seq_one_letter_code
_entity_poly.pdbx_strand_id
1 'polypeptide(L)'
;MATRGNRSEKVKRIFQQFDSNRDGGLNREEMAALVVAVNPRVKFSDEQIKAILDEVFRTYGEYIEGEKGLTYEGLLRTYDDGAGDVDRDFDALGLELSFDEDAKNKEVRVRAGSDEVSSSSIAEERVMESQKKQRTAAWAVSPNHGIVFDDTWKIVDDLELLIKRLKVQSKDAKLRGDNNSNNNFDTYSDAGWSRELGPSSETGEKRVSWVESGHGYAVFLKELGVLRSRADGARSREEAFDGHMAIGRVLYENQLFKEALVSFKRAFELQPVDIRPHFRSGNCLYALCRYKEAKEEFLLALEAAENGGNQWSYLLPQIYVNLGISLEGEGMVLSACEYYREAAILCPTHFRALKLLGSALFGVGEYRAAVKALEEAIFMKPDYADAHCDLASALHAMGEDERAIEVFQKAIDLKPGHIDALYNLGGLYMDLGRFQRASEMYARVLAVWPNHWRAQLNKAVSLLGAGETEEAKKALKEALKMTNRIELHDAIAHLKQMQKKKVKGNGAPNGEGSFIIIEASKFKAVSEKTSLRQDLASALQIRAFQRVTRLSRCDVELLKKEMSDNDVPLSYSGTGVPQKSIRKPNLEQILRKLLNFLKPETFQGAVKAMNERILAVLDMTGSGRVDVGMFYAILAPICTGPPEKRKRVAYDALLWRSVNDGVAPSQIRRVDALDYIKLLRAIYLPTGGSSELHEVRGEMDISMISFSQFLAMFDDRDWGFGILSTLMKLETGDRNRHGDHVCSVCRYPIIGSRFKETKSRFSLCNQCYCEGKVPPTFKQEEYRFKEYISESEAMKEKCRCFNVQSNATT
;
A
#
# COMPACT_ATOMS: atom_id res chain seq x y z
N MET A 1 4.46 30.71 -9.27
CA MET A 1 4.01 31.93 -8.55
C MET A 1 2.59 32.34 -8.91
N ALA A 2 2.15 32.26 -10.17
CA ALA A 2 0.77 32.57 -10.58
C ALA A 2 -0.32 31.64 -10.00
N THR A 3 -0.03 30.34 -9.83
CA THR A 3 -0.96 29.33 -9.28
C THR A 3 -1.30 29.52 -7.80
N ARG A 4 -0.38 30.10 -7.01
CA ARG A 4 -0.60 30.37 -5.58
C ARG A 4 -1.58 31.53 -5.35
N GLY A 5 -1.66 32.49 -6.28
CA GLY A 5 -2.57 33.63 -6.21
C GLY A 5 -4.04 33.24 -6.41
N ASN A 6 -4.32 32.28 -7.31
CA ASN A 6 -5.68 31.87 -7.62
C ASN A 6 -6.33 31.05 -6.49
N ARG A 7 -5.55 30.14 -5.88
CA ARG A 7 -5.99 29.29 -4.75
C ARG A 7 -6.36 30.11 -3.51
N SER A 8 -5.51 31.09 -3.15
CA SER A 8 -5.74 31.99 -2.01
C SER A 8 -7.03 32.80 -2.20
N GLU A 9 -7.28 33.31 -3.40
CA GLU A 9 -8.51 34.06 -3.71
C GLU A 9 -9.76 33.17 -3.64
N LYS A 10 -9.70 31.91 -4.12
CA LYS A 10 -10.80 30.95 -3.96
C LYS A 10 -11.14 30.70 -2.49
N VAL A 11 -10.13 30.41 -1.66
CA VAL A 11 -10.34 30.20 -0.22
C VAL A 11 -10.93 31.45 0.43
N LYS A 12 -10.49 32.65 0.02
CA LYS A 12 -10.98 33.91 0.56
C LYS A 12 -12.47 34.12 0.28
N ARG A 13 -12.95 33.75 -0.91
CA ARG A 13 -14.38 33.81 -1.24
C ARG A 13 -15.19 32.78 -0.47
N ILE A 14 -14.68 31.56 -0.30
CA ILE A 14 -15.31 30.53 0.54
C ILE A 14 -15.44 31.07 1.97
N PHE A 15 -14.35 31.60 2.52
CA PHE A 15 -14.33 32.20 3.86
C PHE A 15 -15.41 33.28 4.00
N GLN A 16 -15.45 34.24 3.07
CA GLN A 16 -16.42 35.34 3.08
C GLN A 16 -17.87 34.89 2.91
N GLN A 17 -18.13 33.76 2.25
CA GLN A 17 -19.48 33.22 2.10
C GLN A 17 -20.03 32.66 3.42
N PHE A 18 -19.15 32.11 4.27
CA PHE A 18 -19.54 31.42 5.50
C PHE A 18 -19.32 32.24 6.77
N ASP A 19 -18.47 33.28 6.74
CA ASP A 19 -18.36 34.32 7.77
C ASP A 19 -19.61 35.22 7.71
N SER A 20 -20.71 34.70 8.27
CA SER A 20 -22.05 35.25 8.11
C SER A 20 -22.23 36.50 8.96
N ASN A 21 -21.51 36.56 10.10
CA ASN A 21 -21.52 37.68 11.03
C ASN A 21 -20.44 38.75 10.73
N ARG A 22 -19.51 38.47 9.80
CA ARG A 22 -18.41 39.34 9.35
C ARG A 22 -17.46 39.74 10.48
N ASP A 23 -17.24 38.85 11.45
CA ASP A 23 -16.36 39.11 12.59
C ASP A 23 -14.89 38.76 12.31
N GLY A 24 -14.62 38.15 11.15
CA GLY A 24 -13.30 37.73 10.69
C GLY A 24 -12.90 36.31 11.12
N GLY A 25 -13.82 35.51 11.64
CA GLY A 25 -13.65 34.10 11.95
C GLY A 25 -14.82 33.23 11.49
N LEU A 26 -14.60 31.92 11.40
CA LEU A 26 -15.65 30.92 11.22
C LEU A 26 -15.88 30.22 12.55
N ASN A 27 -16.97 30.55 13.22
CA ASN A 27 -17.36 29.87 14.44
C ASN A 27 -17.78 28.41 14.13
N ARG A 28 -18.09 27.62 15.17
CA ARG A 28 -18.38 26.19 14.99
C ARG A 28 -19.64 25.94 14.14
N GLU A 29 -20.61 26.82 14.18
CA GLU A 29 -21.84 26.71 13.38
C GLU A 29 -21.58 27.05 11.92
N GLU A 30 -20.82 28.11 11.66
CA GLU A 30 -20.41 28.53 10.31
C GLU A 30 -19.50 27.49 9.65
N MET A 31 -18.57 26.91 10.42
CA MET A 31 -17.73 25.82 9.94
C MET A 31 -18.54 24.54 9.69
N ALA A 32 -19.56 24.24 10.50
CA ALA A 32 -20.48 23.14 10.25
C ALA A 32 -21.22 23.34 8.92
N ALA A 33 -21.73 24.55 8.69
CA ALA A 33 -22.42 24.92 7.47
C ALA A 33 -21.51 24.78 6.24
N LEU A 34 -20.24 25.19 6.35
CA LEU A 34 -19.24 25.00 5.31
C LEU A 34 -19.05 23.51 4.99
N VAL A 35 -18.81 22.67 6.00
CA VAL A 35 -18.60 21.23 5.82
C VAL A 35 -19.77 20.55 5.13
N VAL A 36 -21.00 20.92 5.49
CA VAL A 36 -22.22 20.38 4.86
C VAL A 36 -22.37 20.89 3.43
N ALA A 37 -22.17 22.18 3.21
CA ALA A 37 -22.39 22.81 1.90
C ALA A 37 -21.41 22.31 0.82
N VAL A 38 -20.16 22.04 1.19
CA VAL A 38 -19.16 21.51 0.26
C VAL A 38 -19.31 20.01 0.00
N ASN A 39 -20.19 19.33 0.74
CA ASN A 39 -20.45 17.88 0.62
C ASN A 39 -21.96 17.57 0.41
N PRO A 40 -22.61 18.11 -0.63
CA PRO A 40 -24.07 18.06 -0.79
C PRO A 40 -24.65 16.65 -1.01
N ARG A 41 -23.79 15.66 -1.30
CA ARG A 41 -24.17 14.25 -1.53
C ARG A 41 -24.04 13.39 -0.27
N VAL A 42 -23.48 13.92 0.81
CA VAL A 42 -23.25 13.20 2.06
C VAL A 42 -24.22 13.72 3.11
N LYS A 43 -24.94 12.82 3.79
CA LYS A 43 -25.73 13.16 4.96
C LYS A 43 -24.89 12.87 6.20
N PHE A 44 -24.35 13.91 6.83
CA PHE A 44 -23.63 13.77 8.09
C PHE A 44 -24.61 13.66 9.26
N SER A 45 -24.28 12.82 10.25
CA SER A 45 -24.92 12.91 11.58
C SER A 45 -24.30 14.05 12.39
N ASP A 46 -25.01 14.52 13.41
CA ASP A 46 -24.53 15.59 14.29
C ASP A 46 -23.23 15.18 15.01
N GLU A 47 -23.07 13.89 15.36
CA GLU A 47 -21.83 13.37 15.94
C GLU A 47 -20.66 13.40 14.95
N GLN A 48 -20.92 13.14 13.66
CA GLN A 48 -19.88 13.20 12.63
C GLN A 48 -19.43 14.64 12.38
N ILE A 49 -20.37 15.57 12.27
CA ILE A 49 -20.05 17.01 12.14
C ILE A 49 -19.24 17.45 13.36
N LYS A 50 -19.69 17.09 14.57
CA LYS A 50 -19.00 17.43 15.81
C LYS A 50 -17.56 16.90 15.83
N ALA A 51 -17.35 15.64 15.45
CA ALA A 51 -16.01 15.04 15.40
C ALA A 51 -15.08 15.73 14.39
N ILE A 52 -15.60 16.09 13.21
CA ILE A 52 -14.84 16.85 12.19
C ILE A 52 -14.44 18.21 12.76
N LEU A 53 -15.38 18.94 13.36
CA LEU A 53 -15.13 20.26 13.92
C LEU A 53 -14.20 20.20 15.14
N ASP A 54 -14.33 19.20 16.00
CA ASP A 54 -13.41 18.98 17.12
C ASP A 54 -11.99 18.81 16.60
N GLU A 55 -11.79 18.04 15.52
CA GLU A 55 -10.47 17.85 14.93
C GLU A 55 -9.92 19.13 14.29
N VAL A 56 -10.75 19.86 13.53
CA VAL A 56 -10.35 21.14 12.90
C VAL A 56 -9.97 22.16 13.98
N PHE A 57 -10.83 22.37 14.98
CA PHE A 57 -10.59 23.38 16.01
C PHE A 57 -9.43 23.00 16.94
N ARG A 58 -9.17 21.69 17.14
CA ARG A 58 -8.00 21.20 17.88
C ARG A 58 -6.72 21.34 17.07
N THR A 59 -6.76 21.09 15.77
CA THR A 59 -5.58 21.10 14.89
C THR A 59 -5.14 22.52 14.57
N TYR A 60 -6.08 23.43 14.33
CA TYR A 60 -5.78 24.80 13.91
C TYR A 60 -5.97 25.83 15.02
N GLY A 61 -5.83 25.42 16.28
CA GLY A 61 -6.10 26.25 17.46
C GLY A 61 -5.37 27.59 17.50
N GLU A 62 -4.17 27.68 16.93
CA GLU A 62 -3.39 28.93 16.82
C GLU A 62 -4.01 29.96 15.86
N TYR A 63 -4.89 29.52 14.98
CA TYR A 63 -5.62 30.34 14.03
C TYR A 63 -7.05 30.62 14.48
N ILE A 64 -7.39 30.37 15.75
CA ILE A 64 -8.72 30.58 16.31
C ILE A 64 -8.71 31.82 17.19
N GLU A 65 -9.55 32.80 16.85
CA GLU A 65 -9.69 34.03 17.63
C GLU A 65 -10.90 33.96 18.57
N GLY A 66 -10.73 33.33 19.74
CA GLY A 66 -11.75 33.33 20.80
C GLY A 66 -13.12 32.82 20.30
N GLU A 67 -14.17 33.61 20.51
CA GLU A 67 -15.54 33.27 20.07
C GLU A 67 -15.78 33.42 18.57
N LYS A 68 -14.91 34.14 17.84
CA LYS A 68 -15.01 34.31 16.38
C LYS A 68 -14.72 33.04 15.59
N GLY A 69 -13.92 32.14 16.17
CA GLY A 69 -13.57 30.88 15.53
C GLY A 69 -12.39 30.97 14.56
N LEU A 70 -12.36 30.09 13.56
CA LEU A 70 -11.22 29.87 12.68
C LEU A 70 -11.02 31.05 11.71
N THR A 71 -9.87 31.68 11.73
CA THR A 71 -9.53 32.83 10.85
C THR A 71 -9.35 32.40 9.39
N TYR A 72 -9.32 33.39 8.48
CA TYR A 72 -9.01 33.17 7.06
C TYR A 72 -7.68 32.42 6.86
N GLU A 73 -6.63 32.83 7.57
CA GLU A 73 -5.33 32.16 7.51
C GLU A 73 -5.42 30.72 8.04
N GLY A 74 -6.26 30.48 9.04
CA GLY A 74 -6.60 29.14 9.51
C GLY A 74 -7.27 28.30 8.43
N LEU A 75 -8.29 28.82 7.76
CA LEU A 75 -8.98 28.11 6.68
C LEU A 75 -8.04 27.85 5.49
N LEU A 76 -7.25 28.83 5.07
CA LEU A 76 -6.24 28.66 4.03
C LEU A 76 -5.23 27.57 4.40
N ARG A 77 -4.81 27.55 5.66
CA ARG A 77 -3.92 26.51 6.17
C ARG A 77 -4.59 25.13 6.15
N THR A 78 -5.87 25.03 6.48
CA THR A 78 -6.59 23.74 6.41
C THR A 78 -6.58 23.15 5.01
N TYR A 79 -6.78 23.99 3.99
CA TYR A 79 -6.72 23.58 2.59
C TYR A 79 -5.31 23.25 2.14
N ASP A 80 -4.29 24.03 2.55
CA ASP A 80 -2.89 23.73 2.24
C ASP A 80 -2.41 22.42 2.89
N ASP A 81 -2.98 22.06 4.05
CA ASP A 81 -2.80 20.77 4.71
C ASP A 81 -3.66 19.64 4.11
N GLY A 82 -4.44 19.96 3.06
CA GLY A 82 -5.26 19.05 2.27
C GLY A 82 -6.55 18.58 2.95
N ALA A 83 -7.01 19.24 4.01
CA ALA A 83 -8.22 18.86 4.74
C ALA A 83 -9.49 18.94 3.87
N GLY A 84 -9.41 19.70 2.77
CA GLY A 84 -10.38 19.76 1.68
C GLY A 84 -9.67 20.05 0.36
N ASP A 85 -10.43 20.01 -0.73
CA ASP A 85 -9.96 20.41 -2.06
C ASP A 85 -10.60 21.76 -2.38
N VAL A 86 -9.77 22.81 -2.46
CA VAL A 86 -10.24 24.19 -2.68
C VAL A 86 -11.06 24.30 -3.96
N ASP A 87 -10.63 23.63 -5.03
CA ASP A 87 -11.25 23.77 -6.33
C ASP A 87 -12.59 23.03 -6.34
N ARG A 88 -12.64 21.82 -5.78
CA ARG A 88 -13.88 21.06 -5.59
C ARG A 88 -14.87 21.80 -4.72
N ASP A 89 -14.42 22.33 -3.58
CA ASP A 89 -15.29 22.94 -2.59
C ASP A 89 -15.81 24.29 -3.11
N PHE A 90 -14.98 25.05 -3.84
CA PHE A 90 -15.38 26.27 -4.54
C PHE A 90 -16.45 26.00 -5.62
N ASP A 91 -16.28 24.92 -6.39
CA ASP A 91 -17.23 24.50 -7.42
C ASP A 91 -18.54 23.96 -6.81
N ALA A 92 -18.46 23.21 -5.69
CA ALA A 92 -19.63 22.69 -4.98
C ALA A 92 -20.52 23.82 -4.45
N LEU A 93 -19.90 24.94 -4.07
CA LEU A 93 -20.57 26.15 -3.60
C LEU A 93 -21.11 27.04 -4.75
N GLY A 94 -20.77 26.72 -6.02
CA GLY A 94 -21.17 27.50 -7.18
C GLY A 94 -20.57 28.90 -7.21
N LEU A 95 -19.37 29.08 -6.65
CA LEU A 95 -18.67 30.36 -6.63
C LEU A 95 -17.94 30.62 -7.97
N GLU A 96 -17.78 31.89 -8.35
CA GLU A 96 -17.04 32.30 -9.55
C GLU A 96 -15.94 33.30 -9.18
N LEU A 97 -14.79 33.21 -9.84
CA LEU A 97 -13.72 34.20 -9.75
C LEU A 97 -14.05 35.35 -10.72
N SER A 98 -14.27 36.54 -10.18
CA SER A 98 -14.47 37.74 -11.01
C SER A 98 -13.15 38.12 -11.68
N PHE A 99 -13.01 37.82 -12.97
CA PHE A 99 -11.96 38.41 -13.80
C PHE A 99 -12.36 39.86 -14.15
N ASP A 100 -11.66 40.82 -13.54
CA ASP A 100 -11.56 42.26 -13.82
C ASP A 100 -12.83 43.07 -14.11
N GLU A 101 -13.19 43.93 -13.15
CA GLU A 101 -14.01 45.13 -13.35
C GLU A 101 -13.33 46.19 -14.26
N ASP A 102 -12.08 45.98 -14.68
CA ASP A 102 -11.35 46.92 -15.54
C ASP A 102 -11.65 46.78 -17.06
N ALA A 103 -12.38 45.73 -17.48
CA ALA A 103 -12.80 45.58 -18.88
C ALA A 103 -14.16 46.23 -19.21
N LYS A 104 -15.02 46.49 -18.21
CA LYS A 104 -16.36 47.06 -18.43
C LYS A 104 -16.39 48.58 -18.64
N ASN A 105 -15.29 49.29 -18.39
CA ASN A 105 -15.19 50.74 -18.60
C ASN A 105 -14.73 51.17 -20.01
N LYS A 106 -14.62 50.23 -20.98
CA LYS A 106 -14.27 50.56 -22.38
C LYS A 106 -15.36 50.30 -23.44
N GLU A 107 -16.50 49.71 -23.07
CA GLU A 107 -17.62 49.50 -24.01
C GLU A 107 -18.87 50.37 -23.75
N VAL A 108 -18.85 51.29 -22.78
CA VAL A 108 -19.96 52.23 -22.52
C VAL A 108 -19.75 53.60 -23.18
N ARG A 109 -18.94 53.69 -24.24
CA ARG A 109 -18.75 54.95 -24.99
C ARG A 109 -19.36 55.00 -26.39
N VAL A 110 -20.17 54.01 -26.78
CA VAL A 110 -20.97 54.10 -28.01
C VAL A 110 -22.36 53.52 -27.77
N ARG A 111 -23.27 54.41 -27.32
CA ARG A 111 -24.75 54.37 -27.36
C ARG A 111 -25.36 54.74 -26.01
N ALA A 112 -25.31 56.02 -25.71
CA ALA A 112 -26.32 56.68 -24.91
C ALA A 112 -26.94 57.76 -25.81
N GLY A 113 -28.25 57.62 -26.07
CA GLY A 113 -29.03 58.56 -26.86
C GLY A 113 -30.51 58.21 -26.74
N SER A 114 -31.20 59.02 -25.93
CA SER A 114 -32.65 59.22 -25.79
C SER A 114 -33.51 58.07 -25.22
N ASP A 115 -33.70 58.14 -23.90
CA ASP A 115 -34.94 58.51 -23.20
C ASP A 115 -36.29 57.90 -23.61
N GLU A 116 -36.93 57.39 -22.54
CA GLU A 116 -38.31 57.64 -22.10
C GLU A 116 -39.45 56.63 -22.41
N VAL A 117 -40.06 56.19 -21.29
CA VAL A 117 -41.52 56.09 -21.01
C VAL A 117 -42.24 54.73 -21.11
N SER A 118 -42.64 54.29 -19.91
CA SER A 118 -43.94 53.71 -19.48
C SER A 118 -44.39 52.28 -19.78
N SER A 119 -44.69 51.62 -18.65
CA SER A 119 -45.82 50.74 -18.32
C SER A 119 -46.69 50.13 -19.44
N SER A 120 -46.86 48.82 -19.41
CA SER A 120 -48.07 48.17 -18.84
C SER A 120 -48.15 46.70 -19.25
N SER A 121 -48.81 45.94 -18.38
CA SER A 121 -49.27 44.55 -18.50
C SER A 121 -49.99 44.24 -19.81
N ILE A 122 -49.81 43.02 -20.33
CA ILE A 122 -50.89 42.14 -20.85
C ILE A 122 -50.34 40.71 -20.96
N ALA A 123 -51.12 39.76 -20.45
CA ALA A 123 -50.93 38.34 -20.64
C ALA A 123 -51.44 37.92 -22.02
N GLU A 124 -50.70 37.06 -22.72
CA GLU A 124 -51.30 36.14 -23.69
C GLU A 124 -50.40 34.89 -23.85
N GLU A 125 -51.00 33.74 -23.55
CA GLU A 125 -50.48 32.41 -23.83
C GLU A 125 -50.28 32.21 -25.34
N ARG A 126 -49.20 31.50 -25.73
CA ARG A 126 -49.31 30.33 -26.62
C ARG A 126 -47.96 29.61 -26.80
N VAL A 127 -48.01 28.33 -26.41
CA VAL A 127 -47.48 27.14 -27.11
C VAL A 127 -45.98 26.81 -26.97
N MET A 128 -45.78 25.81 -26.13
CA MET A 128 -44.87 24.65 -26.23
C MET A 128 -43.46 24.88 -26.78
N GLU A 129 -42.48 24.77 -25.89
CA GLU A 129 -41.40 23.80 -26.13
C GLU A 129 -40.91 23.20 -24.80
N SER A 130 -41.47 22.03 -24.49
CA SER A 130 -40.98 21.13 -23.46
C SER A 130 -39.77 20.37 -23.99
N GLN A 131 -38.60 20.52 -23.34
CA GLN A 131 -37.62 19.45 -23.00
C GLN A 131 -36.20 20.03 -22.82
N LYS A 132 -35.90 20.53 -21.62
CA LYS A 132 -34.54 20.45 -21.05
C LYS A 132 -34.56 19.36 -19.97
N LYS A 133 -34.61 18.10 -20.41
CA LYS A 133 -34.25 16.98 -19.53
C LYS A 133 -32.74 16.94 -19.39
N GLN A 134 -32.27 16.91 -18.15
CA GLN A 134 -30.89 16.61 -17.75
C GLN A 134 -30.31 15.48 -18.62
N ARG A 135 -29.27 15.81 -19.39
CA ARG A 135 -28.46 14.84 -20.13
C ARG A 135 -27.49 14.17 -19.16
N THR A 136 -27.94 13.11 -18.50
CA THR A 136 -27.07 12.06 -18.00
C THR A 136 -27.01 10.93 -19.04
N ALA A 137 -25.81 10.38 -19.27
CA ALA A 137 -25.55 9.12 -19.98
C ALA A 137 -25.91 8.99 -21.50
N ALA A 138 -25.52 9.93 -22.36
CA ALA A 138 -25.77 9.81 -23.82
C ALA A 138 -24.54 9.48 -24.70
N TRP A 139 -23.29 9.66 -24.24
CA TRP A 139 -22.10 9.39 -25.08
C TRP A 139 -21.66 7.92 -25.08
N ALA A 140 -21.75 7.22 -23.94
CA ALA A 140 -21.48 5.78 -23.87
C ALA A 140 -22.50 4.96 -24.69
N VAL A 141 -23.60 5.59 -25.08
CA VAL A 141 -24.68 5.05 -25.94
C VAL A 141 -24.79 5.88 -27.23
N SER A 142 -23.78 6.69 -27.57
CA SER A 142 -23.79 7.39 -28.86
C SER A 142 -23.78 6.33 -29.96
N PRO A 143 -24.77 6.30 -30.87
CA PRO A 143 -24.80 5.34 -31.99
C PRO A 143 -23.50 5.36 -32.79
N ASN A 144 -22.80 6.49 -32.76
CA ASN A 144 -21.58 6.72 -33.51
C ASN A 144 -20.29 6.61 -32.67
N HIS A 145 -20.35 6.10 -31.43
CA HIS A 145 -19.19 5.97 -30.53
C HIS A 145 -18.40 7.27 -30.28
N GLY A 146 -19.04 8.42 -30.49
CA GLY A 146 -18.40 9.72 -30.35
C GLY A 146 -17.71 10.28 -31.60
N ILE A 147 -17.79 9.58 -32.75
CA ILE A 147 -17.33 10.08 -34.05
C ILE A 147 -18.32 11.14 -34.55
N VAL A 148 -17.79 12.32 -34.86
CA VAL A 148 -18.61 13.49 -35.27
C VAL A 148 -18.65 13.64 -36.79
N PHE A 149 -17.60 13.21 -37.51
CA PHE A 149 -17.47 13.42 -38.95
C PHE A 149 -17.64 12.12 -39.75
N ASP A 150 -18.44 12.15 -40.81
CA ASP A 150 -18.72 10.97 -41.65
C ASP A 150 -17.49 10.43 -42.37
N ASP A 151 -16.56 11.30 -42.77
CA ASP A 151 -15.32 10.86 -43.43
C ASP A 151 -14.37 10.11 -42.46
N THR A 152 -14.52 10.30 -41.15
CA THR A 152 -13.83 9.50 -40.12
C THR A 152 -14.29 8.03 -40.15
N TRP A 153 -15.56 7.75 -40.45
CA TRP A 153 -16.07 6.38 -40.54
C TRP A 153 -15.38 5.56 -41.62
N LYS A 154 -15.10 6.17 -42.77
CA LYS A 154 -14.34 5.51 -43.84
C LYS A 154 -12.94 5.12 -43.39
N ILE A 155 -12.30 5.92 -42.53
CA ILE A 155 -11.00 5.59 -41.92
C ILE A 155 -11.12 4.38 -40.99
N VAL A 156 -12.18 4.35 -40.17
CA VAL A 156 -12.45 3.23 -39.26
C VAL A 156 -12.70 1.93 -40.04
N ASP A 157 -13.57 1.97 -41.05
CA ASP A 157 -13.89 0.79 -41.88
C ASP A 157 -12.64 0.22 -42.58
N ASP A 158 -11.83 1.09 -43.18
CA ASP A 158 -10.56 0.70 -43.80
C ASP A 158 -9.62 0.05 -42.76
N LEU A 159 -9.49 0.67 -41.58
CA LEU A 159 -8.64 0.18 -40.50
C LEU A 159 -9.09 -1.20 -39.99
N GLU A 160 -10.39 -1.41 -39.82
CA GLU A 160 -10.93 -2.71 -39.43
C GLU A 160 -10.61 -3.80 -40.45
N LEU A 161 -10.66 -3.48 -41.74
CA LEU A 161 -10.24 -4.39 -42.81
C LEU A 161 -8.74 -4.71 -42.72
N LEU A 162 -7.89 -3.71 -42.43
CA LEU A 162 -6.45 -3.93 -42.20
C LEU A 162 -6.22 -4.91 -41.05
N ILE A 163 -6.89 -4.69 -39.92
CA ILE A 163 -6.75 -5.52 -38.72
C ILE A 163 -7.27 -6.94 -38.98
N LYS A 164 -8.40 -7.10 -39.68
CA LYS A 164 -8.93 -8.41 -40.07
C LYS A 164 -7.92 -9.20 -40.91
N ARG A 165 -7.26 -8.55 -41.89
CA ARG A 165 -6.18 -9.17 -42.68
C ARG A 165 -5.00 -9.59 -41.82
N LEU A 166 -4.57 -8.75 -40.88
CA LEU A 166 -3.48 -9.05 -39.95
C LEU A 166 -3.81 -10.25 -39.04
N LYS A 167 -5.07 -10.36 -38.57
CA LYS A 167 -5.52 -11.51 -37.75
C LYS A 167 -5.42 -12.84 -38.49
N VAL A 168 -5.78 -12.88 -39.77
CA VAL A 168 -5.70 -14.10 -40.60
C VAL A 168 -4.25 -14.55 -40.73
N GLN A 169 -3.35 -13.63 -41.08
CA GLN A 169 -1.92 -13.94 -41.24
C GLN A 169 -1.26 -14.42 -39.94
N SER A 170 -1.68 -13.91 -38.79
CA SER A 170 -1.19 -14.35 -37.47
C SER A 170 -1.65 -15.77 -37.10
N LYS A 171 -2.87 -16.17 -37.49
CA LYS A 171 -3.38 -17.53 -37.27
C LYS A 171 -2.63 -18.56 -38.12
N ASP A 172 -2.34 -18.23 -39.38
CA ASP A 172 -1.59 -19.11 -40.29
C ASP A 172 -0.13 -19.33 -39.85
N ALA A 173 0.48 -18.34 -39.20
CA ALA A 173 1.82 -18.45 -38.63
C ALA A 173 1.86 -19.38 -37.40
N LYS A 174 0.84 -19.35 -36.52
CA LYS A 174 0.74 -20.24 -35.35
C LYS A 174 0.56 -21.72 -35.74
N LEU A 175 -0.19 -22.01 -36.81
CA LEU A 175 -0.38 -23.38 -37.30
C LEU A 175 0.88 -24.00 -37.91
N ARG A 176 1.87 -23.19 -38.31
CA ARG A 176 3.13 -23.65 -38.91
C ARG A 176 4.29 -23.78 -37.92
N GLY A 177 4.11 -23.38 -36.66
CA GLY A 177 5.17 -23.33 -35.67
C GLY A 177 4.68 -23.63 -34.27
N ASP A 178 4.30 -24.88 -33.99
CA ASP A 178 4.18 -25.37 -32.63
C ASP A 178 5.23 -26.46 -32.38
N ASN A 179 6.29 -26.07 -31.67
CA ASN A 179 6.78 -26.79 -30.51
C ASN A 179 7.79 -25.90 -29.80
N ASN A 180 7.48 -25.59 -28.54
CA ASN A 180 8.37 -25.04 -27.51
C ASN A 180 8.33 -23.51 -27.30
N SER A 181 7.46 -23.06 -26.38
CA SER A 181 7.75 -21.88 -25.56
C SER A 181 7.12 -22.04 -24.17
N ASN A 182 7.91 -22.58 -23.24
CA ASN A 182 7.75 -22.39 -21.81
C ASN A 182 7.93 -20.91 -21.49
N ASN A 183 6.86 -20.21 -21.12
CA ASN A 183 6.92 -18.91 -20.45
C ASN A 183 6.17 -19.03 -19.12
N ASN A 184 6.87 -19.55 -18.11
CA ASN A 184 6.48 -19.40 -16.71
C ASN A 184 6.76 -17.95 -16.29
N PHE A 185 5.69 -17.15 -16.18
CA PHE A 185 5.71 -15.93 -15.39
C PHE A 185 4.90 -16.20 -14.12
N ASP A 186 5.61 -16.65 -13.08
CA ASP A 186 5.09 -16.91 -11.74
C ASP A 186 5.02 -15.61 -10.93
N THR A 187 3.84 -14.99 -10.83
CA THR A 187 3.49 -14.10 -9.70
C THR A 187 1.98 -14.17 -9.43
N TYR A 188 1.56 -15.14 -8.61
CA TYR A 188 0.20 -15.20 -8.06
C TYR A 188 0.00 -14.16 -6.97
N SER A 189 -0.53 -13.02 -7.41
CA SER A 189 -1.57 -12.18 -6.81
C SER A 189 -1.97 -11.25 -7.96
N ASP A 190 -2.68 -11.81 -8.93
CA ASP A 190 -3.16 -11.06 -10.09
C ASP A 190 -4.26 -10.13 -9.58
N ALA A 191 -4.00 -8.83 -9.63
CA ALA A 191 -4.90 -7.79 -9.20
C ALA A 191 -6.26 -7.96 -9.91
N GLY A 192 -7.32 -8.07 -9.11
CA GLY A 192 -8.69 -8.18 -9.62
C GLY A 192 -9.07 -6.96 -10.46
N TRP A 193 -9.37 -7.24 -11.73
CA TRP A 193 -10.36 -6.62 -12.62
C TRP A 193 -10.50 -5.07 -12.63
N SER A 194 -10.51 -4.48 -13.83
CA SER A 194 -11.64 -4.63 -14.76
C SER A 194 -11.44 -3.79 -16.02
N ARG A 195 -12.04 -4.37 -17.06
CA ARG A 195 -12.43 -3.81 -18.33
C ARG A 195 -13.35 -2.58 -18.11
N GLU A 196 -12.76 -1.38 -17.89
CA GLU A 196 -13.14 -0.10 -18.55
C GLU A 196 -11.94 0.68 -19.10
N LEU A 197 -11.30 0.23 -20.20
CA LEU A 197 -11.31 -1.07 -20.90
C LEU A 197 -12.63 -1.89 -21.17
N GLY A 198 -13.81 -1.32 -21.45
CA GLY A 198 -15.16 -1.74 -20.96
C GLY A 198 -15.78 -3.14 -20.88
N PRO A 199 -16.91 -3.24 -20.13
CA PRO A 199 -17.32 -4.35 -19.26
C PRO A 199 -17.67 -5.61 -20.03
N SER A 200 -17.28 -6.76 -19.50
CA SER A 200 -17.98 -8.06 -19.62
C SER A 200 -17.12 -9.11 -18.93
N SER A 201 -17.55 -9.55 -17.76
CA SER A 201 -17.22 -10.88 -17.25
C SER A 201 -17.96 -11.92 -18.09
N GLU A 202 -17.72 -11.97 -19.39
CA GLU A 202 -18.35 -12.91 -20.30
C GLU A 202 -17.54 -12.93 -21.58
N THR A 203 -16.34 -13.49 -21.50
CA THR A 203 -15.69 -14.28 -22.56
C THR A 203 -14.23 -14.51 -22.16
N GLY A 204 -13.79 -15.76 -22.25
CA GLY A 204 -12.37 -16.10 -22.30
C GLY A 204 -11.73 -15.61 -23.60
N GLU A 205 -11.66 -14.30 -23.81
CA GLU A 205 -10.94 -13.72 -24.94
C GLU A 205 -9.44 -13.87 -24.70
N LYS A 206 -8.85 -14.84 -25.42
CA LYS A 206 -7.40 -15.06 -25.45
C LYS A 206 -6.69 -13.75 -25.78
N ARG A 207 -5.72 -13.35 -24.95
CA ARG A 207 -4.78 -12.25 -25.23
C ARG A 207 -4.23 -12.42 -26.66
N VAL A 208 -4.51 -11.47 -27.54
CA VAL A 208 -4.07 -11.53 -28.93
C VAL A 208 -2.62 -11.07 -28.95
N SER A 209 -1.70 -12.00 -29.18
CA SER A 209 -0.28 -11.69 -29.37
C SER A 209 -0.02 -11.49 -30.85
N TRP A 210 0.45 -10.29 -31.20
CA TRP A 210 0.85 -9.92 -32.54
C TRP A 210 2.34 -10.20 -32.75
N VAL A 211 2.71 -10.80 -33.88
CA VAL A 211 4.11 -11.03 -34.24
C VAL A 211 4.66 -9.76 -34.89
N GLU A 212 5.17 -8.85 -34.06
CA GLU A 212 5.61 -7.51 -34.46
C GLU A 212 6.77 -7.51 -35.49
N SER A 213 7.57 -8.58 -35.53
CA SER A 213 8.69 -8.75 -36.47
C SER A 213 8.29 -9.34 -37.83
N GLY A 214 7.01 -9.71 -38.02
CA GLY A 214 6.55 -10.35 -39.24
C GLY A 214 6.35 -9.38 -40.40
N HIS A 215 6.54 -9.86 -41.64
CA HIS A 215 6.26 -9.07 -42.85
C HIS A 215 4.83 -8.53 -42.88
N GLY A 216 3.85 -9.33 -42.47
CA GLY A 216 2.44 -8.91 -42.38
C GLY A 216 2.21 -7.72 -41.45
N TYR A 217 2.93 -7.68 -40.32
CA TYR A 217 2.88 -6.56 -39.38
C TYR A 217 3.51 -5.30 -39.97
N ALA A 218 4.65 -5.44 -40.66
CA ALA A 218 5.31 -4.32 -41.33
C ALA A 218 4.43 -3.71 -42.45
N VAL A 219 3.73 -4.55 -43.22
CA VAL A 219 2.76 -4.10 -44.23
C VAL A 219 1.60 -3.38 -43.56
N PHE A 220 1.04 -3.94 -42.49
CA PHE A 220 -0.01 -3.31 -41.70
C PHE A 220 0.41 -1.91 -41.20
N LEU A 221 1.62 -1.76 -40.65
CA LEU A 221 2.11 -0.46 -40.18
C LEU A 221 2.23 0.57 -41.31
N LYS A 222 2.65 0.15 -42.51
CA LYS A 222 2.72 1.02 -43.68
C LYS A 222 1.32 1.50 -44.10
N GLU A 223 0.35 0.60 -44.17
CA GLU A 223 -1.04 0.93 -44.52
C GLU A 223 -1.72 1.79 -43.42
N LEU A 224 -1.47 1.49 -42.15
CA LEU A 224 -1.92 2.32 -41.02
C LEU A 224 -1.34 3.74 -41.11
N GLY A 225 -0.08 3.88 -41.54
CA GLY A 225 0.54 5.18 -41.81
C GLY A 225 -0.24 6.00 -42.85
N VAL A 226 -0.73 5.36 -43.92
CA VAL A 226 -1.57 6.02 -44.93
C VAL A 226 -2.89 6.52 -44.33
N LEU A 227 -3.55 5.71 -43.50
CA LEU A 227 -4.78 6.12 -42.82
C LEU A 227 -4.57 7.31 -41.88
N ARG A 228 -3.45 7.34 -41.16
CA ARG A 228 -3.06 8.50 -40.33
C ARG A 228 -2.82 9.75 -41.15
N SER A 229 -2.09 9.65 -42.26
CA SER A 229 -1.89 10.78 -43.17
C SER A 229 -3.21 11.28 -43.76
N ARG A 230 -4.19 10.39 -44.00
CA ARG A 230 -5.54 10.79 -44.41
C ARG A 230 -6.27 11.55 -43.31
N ALA A 231 -6.15 11.12 -42.05
CA ALA A 231 -6.70 11.85 -40.90
C ALA A 231 -6.04 13.22 -40.72
N ASP A 232 -4.71 13.33 -40.86
CA ASP A 232 -3.99 14.61 -40.80
C ASP A 232 -4.38 15.56 -41.96
N GLY A 233 -4.77 15.02 -43.11
CA GLY A 233 -5.25 15.77 -44.28
C GLY A 233 -6.73 16.17 -44.24
N ALA A 234 -7.39 16.01 -43.10
CA ALA A 234 -8.78 16.41 -42.90
C ALA A 234 -9.02 17.92 -43.11
N ARG A 235 -10.27 18.33 -43.33
CA ARG A 235 -10.61 19.71 -43.69
C ARG A 235 -10.51 20.67 -42.50
N SER A 236 -10.64 20.14 -41.28
CA SER A 236 -10.50 20.91 -40.05
C SER A 236 -9.66 20.18 -39.01
N ARG A 237 -9.19 20.95 -38.01
CA ARG A 237 -8.41 20.43 -36.88
C ARG A 237 -9.25 19.50 -36.00
N GLU A 238 -10.54 19.77 -35.87
CA GLU A 238 -11.50 18.94 -35.14
C GLU A 238 -11.75 17.60 -35.85
N GLU A 239 -11.83 17.61 -37.18
CA GLU A 239 -11.97 16.38 -37.97
C GLU A 239 -10.69 15.53 -37.90
N ALA A 240 -9.51 16.16 -37.97
CA ALA A 240 -8.24 15.46 -37.76
C ALA A 240 -8.14 14.86 -36.35
N PHE A 241 -8.58 15.60 -35.33
CA PHE A 241 -8.64 15.13 -33.95
C PHE A 241 -9.57 13.91 -33.82
N ASP A 242 -10.79 14.00 -34.36
CA ASP A 242 -11.78 12.91 -34.37
C ASP A 242 -11.22 11.66 -35.06
N GLY A 243 -10.57 11.85 -36.22
CA GLY A 243 -9.88 10.79 -36.96
C GLY A 243 -8.83 10.06 -36.14
N HIS A 244 -7.91 10.78 -35.49
CA HIS A 244 -6.86 10.15 -34.66
C HIS A 244 -7.43 9.51 -33.39
N MET A 245 -8.47 10.10 -32.78
CA MET A 245 -9.17 9.48 -31.65
C MET A 245 -9.84 8.17 -32.04
N ALA A 246 -10.50 8.12 -33.20
CA ALA A 246 -11.15 6.93 -33.73
C ALA A 246 -10.12 5.83 -34.08
N ILE A 247 -9.04 6.17 -34.80
CA ILE A 247 -7.94 5.24 -35.10
C ILE A 247 -7.37 4.65 -33.81
N GLY A 248 -7.04 5.51 -32.83
CA GLY A 248 -6.47 5.08 -31.56
C GLY A 248 -7.40 4.12 -30.80
N ARG A 249 -8.72 4.39 -30.78
CA ARG A 249 -9.71 3.53 -30.14
C ARG A 249 -9.79 2.15 -30.79
N VAL A 250 -9.88 2.08 -32.12
CA VAL A 250 -9.97 0.80 -32.85
C VAL A 250 -8.73 -0.06 -32.62
N LEU A 251 -7.54 0.56 -32.63
CA LEU A 251 -6.28 -0.12 -32.31
C LEU A 251 -6.27 -0.63 -30.87
N TYR A 252 -6.76 0.17 -29.92
CA TYR A 252 -6.85 -0.18 -28.51
C TYR A 252 -7.72 -1.41 -28.25
N GLU A 253 -8.92 -1.44 -28.84
CA GLU A 253 -9.85 -2.57 -28.73
C GLU A 253 -9.28 -3.87 -29.33
N ASN A 254 -8.34 -3.74 -30.26
CA ASN A 254 -7.61 -4.86 -30.86
C ASN A 254 -6.25 -5.17 -30.18
N GLN A 255 -5.97 -4.60 -29.01
CA GLN A 255 -4.75 -4.82 -28.22
C GLN A 255 -3.45 -4.36 -28.93
N LEU A 256 -3.55 -3.48 -29.93
CA LEU A 256 -2.41 -2.83 -30.61
C LEU A 256 -2.03 -1.53 -29.87
N PHE A 257 -1.61 -1.68 -28.61
CA PHE A 257 -1.45 -0.56 -27.68
C PHE A 257 -0.34 0.42 -28.07
N LYS A 258 0.76 -0.08 -28.68
CA LYS A 258 1.87 0.76 -29.15
C LYS A 258 1.43 1.68 -30.27
N GLU A 259 0.66 1.14 -31.21
CA GLU A 259 0.13 1.88 -32.33
C GLU A 259 -0.95 2.85 -31.84
N ALA A 260 -1.87 2.42 -30.98
CA ALA A 260 -2.89 3.28 -30.41
C ALA A 260 -2.29 4.54 -29.75
N LEU A 261 -1.18 4.39 -29.01
CA LEU A 261 -0.47 5.50 -28.38
C LEU A 261 -0.02 6.58 -29.36
N VAL A 262 0.46 6.19 -30.55
CA VAL A 262 0.90 7.17 -31.57
C VAL A 262 -0.27 8.03 -32.03
N SER A 263 -1.45 7.43 -32.20
CA SER A 263 -2.66 8.15 -32.60
C SER A 263 -3.21 9.03 -31.47
N PHE A 264 -3.22 8.56 -30.22
CA PHE A 264 -3.65 9.40 -29.10
C PHE A 264 -2.71 10.57 -28.82
N LYS A 265 -1.39 10.38 -28.96
CA LYS A 265 -0.43 11.49 -28.87
C LYS A 265 -0.69 12.56 -29.93
N ARG A 266 -1.00 12.13 -31.15
CA ARG A 266 -1.36 13.08 -32.22
C ARG A 266 -2.68 13.80 -31.94
N ALA A 267 -3.68 13.10 -31.40
CA ALA A 267 -4.93 13.74 -30.97
C ALA A 267 -4.70 14.79 -29.85
N PHE A 268 -3.83 14.50 -28.89
CA PHE A 268 -3.41 15.47 -27.87
C PHE A 268 -2.76 16.72 -28.49
N GLU A 269 -1.82 16.58 -29.43
CA GLU A 269 -1.20 17.73 -30.11
C GLU A 269 -2.22 18.62 -30.83
N LEU A 270 -3.31 18.02 -31.30
CA LEU A 270 -4.42 18.71 -31.95
C LEU A 270 -5.35 19.38 -30.92
N GLN A 271 -5.65 18.78 -29.78
CA GLN A 271 -6.46 19.41 -28.73
C GLN A 271 -5.88 19.12 -27.33
N PRO A 272 -4.96 19.98 -26.83
CA PRO A 272 -4.26 19.75 -25.56
C PRO A 272 -5.15 19.81 -24.31
N VAL A 273 -6.26 20.54 -24.38
CA VAL A 273 -7.22 20.68 -23.27
C VAL A 273 -8.23 19.55 -23.19
N ASP A 274 -8.23 18.61 -24.14
CA ASP A 274 -9.14 17.48 -24.11
C ASP A 274 -8.57 16.36 -23.23
N ILE A 275 -9.39 15.89 -22.28
CA ILE A 275 -9.00 14.84 -21.31
C ILE A 275 -8.80 13.48 -21.99
N ARG A 276 -9.56 13.18 -23.05
CA ARG A 276 -9.72 11.83 -23.59
C ARG A 276 -8.42 11.25 -24.17
N PRO A 277 -7.60 12.00 -24.95
CA PRO A 277 -6.30 11.51 -25.43
C PRO A 277 -5.36 11.07 -24.31
N HIS A 278 -5.23 11.86 -23.24
CA HIS A 278 -4.39 11.54 -22.09
C HIS A 278 -4.91 10.31 -21.34
N PHE A 279 -6.21 10.31 -21.02
CA PHE A 279 -6.84 9.17 -20.34
C PHE A 279 -6.66 7.85 -21.13
N ARG A 280 -6.85 7.88 -22.46
CA ARG A 280 -6.66 6.69 -23.30
C ARG A 280 -5.18 6.31 -23.45
N SER A 281 -4.27 7.28 -23.49
CA SER A 281 -2.82 7.03 -23.53
C SER A 281 -2.34 6.37 -22.23
N GLY A 282 -2.80 6.85 -21.08
CA GLY A 282 -2.55 6.22 -19.78
C GLY A 282 -3.01 4.76 -19.77
N ASN A 283 -4.21 4.49 -20.30
CA ASN A 283 -4.73 3.13 -20.40
C ASN A 283 -3.89 2.21 -21.30
N CYS A 284 -3.33 2.73 -22.42
CA CYS A 284 -2.39 1.98 -23.26
C CYS A 284 -1.07 1.70 -22.54
N LEU A 285 -0.50 2.71 -21.88
CA LEU A 285 0.77 2.58 -21.15
C LEU A 285 0.64 1.57 -20.00
N TYR A 286 -0.48 1.59 -19.29
CA TYR A 286 -0.80 0.60 -18.27
C TYR A 286 -0.84 -0.81 -18.85
N ALA A 287 -1.54 -1.01 -19.98
CA ALA A 287 -1.62 -2.32 -20.65
C ALA A 287 -0.24 -2.82 -21.15
N LEU A 288 0.70 -1.91 -21.40
CA LEU A 288 2.11 -2.20 -21.72
C LEU A 288 3.00 -2.38 -20.49
N CYS A 289 2.43 -2.41 -19.27
CA CYS A 289 3.11 -2.47 -17.99
C CYS A 289 4.08 -1.28 -17.73
N ARG A 290 3.85 -0.13 -18.37
CA ARG A 290 4.61 1.11 -18.19
C ARG A 290 3.92 2.01 -17.16
N TYR A 291 3.78 1.50 -15.93
CA TYR A 291 2.95 2.10 -14.88
C TYR A 291 3.32 3.55 -14.54
N LYS A 292 4.61 3.87 -14.51
CA LYS A 292 5.09 5.23 -14.22
C LYS A 292 4.61 6.25 -15.27
N GLU A 293 4.74 5.90 -16.54
CA GLU A 293 4.28 6.78 -17.63
C GLU A 293 2.76 6.83 -17.71
N ALA A 294 2.08 5.71 -17.38
CA ALA A 294 0.62 5.69 -17.30
C ALA A 294 0.11 6.68 -16.24
N LYS A 295 0.72 6.67 -15.05
CA LYS A 295 0.44 7.63 -13.97
C LYS A 295 0.65 9.07 -14.45
N GLU A 296 1.76 9.36 -15.12
CA GLU A 296 2.06 10.70 -15.66
C GLU A 296 0.97 11.16 -16.65
N GLU A 297 0.53 10.30 -17.57
CA GLU A 297 -0.57 10.62 -18.49
C GLU A 297 -1.91 10.82 -17.78
N PHE A 298 -2.22 10.05 -16.72
CA PHE A 298 -3.45 10.27 -15.96
C PHE A 298 -3.43 11.59 -15.18
N LEU A 299 -2.27 12.01 -14.66
CA LEU A 299 -2.12 13.33 -14.04
C LEU A 299 -2.31 14.46 -15.06
N LEU A 300 -1.77 14.31 -16.28
CA LEU A 300 -2.05 15.25 -17.38
C LEU A 300 -3.54 15.27 -17.76
N ALA A 301 -4.23 14.13 -17.69
CA ALA A 301 -5.67 14.08 -17.92
C ALA A 301 -6.46 14.88 -16.85
N LEU A 302 -6.02 14.87 -15.59
CA LEU A 302 -6.61 15.68 -14.53
C LEU A 302 -6.31 17.18 -14.73
N GLU A 303 -5.08 17.54 -15.08
CA GLU A 303 -4.70 18.93 -15.40
C GLU A 303 -5.48 19.47 -16.61
N ALA A 304 -5.69 18.64 -17.64
CA ALA A 304 -6.54 18.98 -18.78
C ALA A 304 -8.01 19.18 -18.36
N ALA A 305 -8.48 18.46 -17.34
CA ALA A 305 -9.83 18.61 -16.80
C ALA A 305 -10.05 19.99 -16.16
N GLU A 306 -9.10 20.42 -15.34
CA GLU A 306 -9.11 21.72 -14.68
C GLU A 306 -9.13 22.87 -15.71
N ASN A 307 -8.39 22.70 -16.81
CA ASN A 307 -8.28 23.71 -17.87
C ASN A 307 -9.40 23.67 -18.91
N GLY A 308 -9.99 22.50 -19.17
CA GLY A 308 -10.95 22.23 -20.25
C GLY A 308 -12.42 22.38 -19.86
N GLY A 309 -12.72 22.70 -18.60
CA GLY A 309 -14.07 22.83 -18.07
C GLY A 309 -14.84 21.51 -17.93
N ASN A 310 -16.11 21.60 -17.55
CA ASN A 310 -16.91 20.44 -17.07
C ASN A 310 -17.35 19.43 -18.15
N GLN A 311 -16.94 19.60 -19.42
CA GLN A 311 -17.41 18.81 -20.56
C GLN A 311 -17.17 17.30 -20.39
N TRP A 312 -16.08 16.94 -19.72
CA TRP A 312 -15.63 15.55 -19.54
C TRP A 312 -15.59 15.11 -18.07
N SER A 313 -16.26 15.86 -17.19
CA SER A 313 -16.32 15.61 -15.74
C SER A 313 -16.75 14.18 -15.37
N TYR A 314 -17.57 13.53 -16.20
CA TYR A 314 -18.01 12.14 -16.00
C TYR A 314 -16.87 11.11 -16.12
N LEU A 315 -15.74 11.46 -16.75
CA LEU A 315 -14.56 10.59 -16.82
C LEU A 315 -13.68 10.68 -15.57
N LEU A 316 -13.80 11.74 -14.77
CA LEU A 316 -12.95 11.97 -13.60
C LEU A 316 -12.90 10.76 -12.67
N PRO A 317 -14.03 10.17 -12.21
CA PRO A 317 -13.97 9.00 -11.33
C PRO A 317 -13.13 7.85 -11.92
N GLN A 318 -13.23 7.61 -13.23
CA GLN A 318 -12.48 6.56 -13.90
C GLN A 318 -11.00 6.90 -14.07
N ILE A 319 -10.64 8.17 -14.28
CA ILE A 319 -9.26 8.64 -14.28
C ILE A 319 -8.63 8.42 -12.91
N TYR A 320 -9.32 8.83 -11.84
CA TYR A 320 -8.89 8.60 -10.46
C TYR A 320 -8.69 7.11 -10.15
N VAL A 321 -9.63 6.25 -10.57
CA VAL A 321 -9.46 4.79 -10.47
C VAL A 321 -8.22 4.31 -11.23
N ASN A 322 -8.03 4.72 -12.48
CA ASN A 322 -6.91 4.20 -13.28
C ASN A 322 -5.55 4.74 -12.83
N LEU A 323 -5.54 5.94 -12.25
CA LEU A 323 -4.38 6.51 -11.57
C LEU A 323 -4.02 5.69 -10.32
N GLY A 324 -5.01 5.37 -9.48
CA GLY A 324 -4.84 4.48 -8.34
C GLY A 324 -4.29 3.11 -8.75
N ILE A 325 -4.85 2.50 -9.80
CA ILE A 325 -4.38 1.22 -10.35
C ILE A 325 -2.93 1.31 -10.84
N SER A 326 -2.56 2.41 -11.48
CA SER A 326 -1.18 2.62 -11.95
C SER A 326 -0.19 2.76 -10.79
N LEU A 327 -0.61 3.42 -9.71
CA LEU A 327 0.16 3.54 -8.47
C LEU A 327 0.33 2.19 -7.78
N GLU A 328 -0.71 1.33 -7.74
CA GLU A 328 -0.57 -0.04 -7.25
C GLU A 328 0.42 -0.85 -8.10
N GLY A 329 0.41 -0.67 -9.43
CA GLY A 329 1.41 -1.26 -10.33
C GLY A 329 2.85 -0.80 -10.03
N GLU A 330 3.02 0.42 -9.51
CA GLU A 330 4.30 0.89 -8.97
C GLU A 330 4.56 0.39 -7.54
N GLY A 331 3.57 -0.13 -6.82
CA GLY A 331 3.62 -0.57 -5.43
C GLY A 331 3.25 0.52 -4.40
N MET A 332 2.76 1.68 -4.86
CA MET A 332 2.41 2.87 -4.07
C MET A 332 0.96 2.80 -3.60
N VAL A 333 0.67 1.91 -2.65
CA VAL A 333 -0.71 1.54 -2.27
C VAL A 333 -1.37 2.55 -1.33
N LEU A 334 -0.60 3.23 -0.47
CA LEU A 334 -1.14 4.34 0.34
C LEU A 334 -1.60 5.48 -0.57
N SER A 335 -0.79 5.81 -1.57
CA SER A 335 -1.13 6.80 -2.60
C SER A 335 -2.35 6.37 -3.40
N ALA A 336 -2.45 5.09 -3.79
CA ALA A 336 -3.61 4.56 -4.51
C ALA A 336 -4.92 4.71 -3.72
N CYS A 337 -4.89 4.50 -2.39
CA CYS A 337 -6.07 4.67 -1.54
C CYS A 337 -6.67 6.08 -1.66
N GLU A 338 -5.85 7.13 -1.73
CA GLU A 338 -6.35 8.51 -1.89
C GLU A 338 -7.13 8.66 -3.19
N TYR A 339 -6.56 8.20 -4.32
CA TYR A 339 -7.23 8.35 -5.61
C TYR A 339 -8.48 7.46 -5.73
N TYR A 340 -8.50 6.27 -5.13
CA TYR A 340 -9.73 5.47 -5.06
C TYR A 340 -10.81 6.15 -4.20
N ARG A 341 -10.41 6.82 -3.12
CA ARG A 341 -11.32 7.59 -2.28
C ARG A 341 -11.90 8.77 -3.03
N GLU A 342 -11.08 9.52 -3.78
CA GLU A 342 -11.56 10.62 -4.62
C GLU A 342 -12.55 10.13 -5.69
N ALA A 343 -12.28 8.99 -6.34
CA ALA A 343 -13.23 8.39 -7.25
C ALA A 343 -14.59 8.05 -6.59
N ALA A 344 -14.54 7.51 -5.37
CA ALA A 344 -15.75 7.19 -4.59
C ALA A 344 -16.50 8.46 -4.12
N ILE A 345 -15.80 9.56 -3.82
CA ILE A 345 -16.41 10.85 -3.47
C ILE A 345 -17.12 11.44 -4.70
N LEU A 346 -16.44 11.45 -5.85
CA LEU A 346 -16.99 11.97 -7.10
C LEU A 346 -18.18 11.15 -7.60
N CYS A 347 -18.14 9.83 -7.40
CA CYS A 347 -19.23 8.92 -7.74
C CYS A 347 -19.46 7.87 -6.63
N PRO A 348 -20.32 8.17 -5.63
CA PRO A 348 -20.58 7.27 -4.50
C PRO A 348 -21.21 5.93 -4.86
N THR A 349 -21.78 5.82 -6.07
CA THR A 349 -22.35 4.56 -6.60
C THR A 349 -21.32 3.72 -7.35
N HIS A 350 -20.06 4.18 -7.45
CA HIS A 350 -18.99 3.49 -8.16
C HIS A 350 -18.46 2.31 -7.35
N PHE A 351 -19.25 1.23 -7.27
CA PHE A 351 -18.95 0.00 -6.51
C PHE A 351 -17.54 -0.56 -6.75
N ARG A 352 -16.99 -0.39 -7.96
CA ARG A 352 -15.62 -0.81 -8.28
C ARG A 352 -14.54 0.03 -7.58
N ALA A 353 -14.74 1.35 -7.44
CA ALA A 353 -13.79 2.22 -6.75
C ALA A 353 -13.80 1.91 -5.26
N LEU A 354 -14.99 1.69 -4.68
CA LEU A 354 -15.16 1.23 -3.30
C LEU A 354 -14.48 -0.12 -3.04
N LYS A 355 -14.65 -1.10 -3.94
CA LYS A 355 -13.96 -2.40 -3.85
C LYS A 355 -12.44 -2.23 -3.90
N LEU A 356 -11.93 -1.45 -4.85
CA LEU A 356 -10.48 -1.20 -5.00
C LEU A 356 -9.91 -0.44 -3.80
N LEU A 357 -10.63 0.56 -3.28
CA LEU A 357 -10.30 1.24 -2.04
C LEU A 357 -10.20 0.25 -0.89
N GLY A 358 -11.20 -0.62 -0.73
CA GLY A 358 -11.21 -1.66 0.30
C GLY A 358 -10.02 -2.62 0.20
N SER A 359 -9.74 -3.11 -1.01
CA SER A 359 -8.58 -3.97 -1.29
C SER A 359 -7.25 -3.27 -0.98
N ALA A 360 -7.09 -2.01 -1.39
CA ALA A 360 -5.89 -1.22 -1.13
C ALA A 360 -5.70 -0.95 0.38
N LEU A 361 -6.77 -0.59 1.09
CA LEU A 361 -6.79 -0.41 2.55
C LEU A 361 -6.40 -1.69 3.29
N PHE A 362 -6.92 -2.85 2.86
CA PHE A 362 -6.48 -4.15 3.36
C PHE A 362 -5.00 -4.41 3.08
N GLY A 363 -4.54 -4.04 1.88
CA GLY A 363 -3.15 -4.12 1.43
C GLY A 363 -2.19 -3.27 2.26
N VAL A 364 -2.64 -2.18 2.89
CA VAL A 364 -1.84 -1.36 3.80
C VAL A 364 -2.10 -1.64 5.29
N GLY A 365 -3.00 -2.57 5.62
CA GLY A 365 -3.30 -2.97 7.00
C GLY A 365 -4.39 -2.15 7.71
N GLU A 366 -5.10 -1.28 6.99
CA GLU A 366 -6.21 -0.46 7.53
C GLU A 366 -7.52 -1.25 7.48
N TYR A 367 -7.58 -2.37 8.21
CA TYR A 367 -8.62 -3.40 8.07
C TYR A 367 -10.05 -2.90 8.33
N ARG A 368 -10.25 -2.08 9.37
CA ARG A 368 -11.58 -1.53 9.69
C ARG A 368 -12.10 -0.60 8.59
N ALA A 369 -11.21 0.20 7.99
CA ALA A 369 -11.57 1.06 6.88
C ALA A 369 -11.85 0.24 5.61
N ALA A 370 -11.08 -0.84 5.39
CA ALA A 370 -11.31 -1.78 4.30
C ALA A 370 -12.70 -2.43 4.36
N VAL A 371 -13.10 -2.94 5.54
CA VAL A 371 -14.43 -3.54 5.75
C VAL A 371 -15.54 -2.57 5.36
N LYS A 372 -15.48 -1.31 5.82
CA LYS A 372 -16.49 -0.29 5.49
C LYS A 372 -16.62 -0.07 3.98
N ALA A 373 -15.50 0.14 3.29
CA ALA A 373 -15.50 0.36 1.84
C ALA A 373 -16.03 -0.87 1.07
N LEU A 374 -15.76 -2.08 1.54
CA LEU A 374 -16.21 -3.32 0.91
C LEU A 374 -17.70 -3.60 1.17
N GLU A 375 -18.20 -3.30 2.37
CA GLU A 375 -19.63 -3.35 2.69
C GLU A 375 -20.42 -2.37 1.82
N GLU A 376 -19.91 -1.14 1.62
CA GLU A 376 -20.49 -0.16 0.70
C GLU A 376 -20.46 -0.66 -0.76
N ALA A 377 -19.35 -1.26 -1.21
CA ALA A 377 -19.26 -1.85 -2.55
C ALA A 377 -20.30 -2.97 -2.76
N ILE A 378 -20.49 -3.84 -1.77
CA ILE A 378 -21.47 -4.94 -1.79
C ILE A 378 -22.89 -4.39 -1.72
N PHE A 379 -23.13 -3.33 -0.96
CA PHE A 379 -24.43 -2.67 -0.92
C PHE A 379 -24.84 -2.14 -2.30
N MET A 380 -23.88 -1.53 -3.02
CA MET A 380 -24.12 -1.05 -4.39
C MET A 380 -24.25 -2.21 -5.40
N LYS A 381 -23.50 -3.31 -5.20
CA LYS A 381 -23.53 -4.50 -6.07
C LYS A 381 -23.51 -5.80 -5.24
N PRO A 382 -24.68 -6.35 -4.86
CA PRO A 382 -24.76 -7.50 -3.96
C PRO A 382 -24.17 -8.81 -4.51
N ASP A 383 -24.16 -8.98 -5.83
CA ASP A 383 -23.67 -10.16 -6.56
C ASP A 383 -22.16 -10.06 -6.89
N TYR A 384 -21.42 -9.12 -6.30
CA TYR A 384 -20.00 -8.91 -6.59
C TYR A 384 -19.09 -9.85 -5.81
N ALA A 385 -18.87 -11.06 -6.36
CA ALA A 385 -18.08 -12.12 -5.70
C ALA A 385 -16.68 -11.68 -5.24
N ASP A 386 -15.97 -10.87 -6.05
CA ASP A 386 -14.63 -10.38 -5.69
C ASP A 386 -14.67 -9.46 -4.45
N ALA A 387 -15.73 -8.65 -4.28
CA ALA A 387 -15.88 -7.80 -3.10
C ALA A 387 -16.20 -8.61 -1.84
N HIS A 388 -16.97 -9.70 -1.96
CA HIS A 388 -17.18 -10.65 -0.85
C HIS A 388 -15.86 -11.32 -0.45
N CYS A 389 -15.04 -11.75 -1.43
CA CYS A 389 -13.73 -12.34 -1.15
C CYS A 389 -12.80 -11.38 -0.38
N ASP A 390 -12.74 -10.11 -0.80
CA ASP A 390 -11.92 -9.09 -0.14
C ASP A 390 -12.48 -8.76 1.26
N LEU A 391 -13.82 -8.69 1.42
CA LEU A 391 -14.46 -8.45 2.72
C LEU A 391 -14.13 -9.55 3.71
N ALA A 392 -14.25 -10.81 3.28
CA ALA A 392 -13.92 -11.96 4.11
C ALA A 392 -12.44 -11.96 4.53
N SER A 393 -11.54 -11.56 3.63
CA SER A 393 -10.11 -11.41 3.93
C SER A 393 -9.85 -10.32 4.99
N ALA A 394 -10.55 -9.18 4.89
CA ALA A 394 -10.45 -8.10 5.87
C ALA A 394 -11.03 -8.48 7.23
N LEU A 395 -12.17 -9.19 7.26
CA LEU A 395 -12.78 -9.72 8.49
C LEU A 395 -11.86 -10.71 9.20
N HIS A 396 -11.25 -11.63 8.45
CA HIS A 396 -10.27 -12.57 9.00
C HIS A 396 -9.07 -11.84 9.61
N ALA A 397 -8.53 -10.81 8.95
CA ALA A 397 -7.44 -10.01 9.50
C ALA A 397 -7.83 -9.23 10.78
N MET A 398 -9.12 -8.98 10.99
CA MET A 398 -9.66 -8.43 12.25
C MET A 398 -9.94 -9.49 13.33
N GLY A 399 -9.74 -10.77 13.02
CA GLY A 399 -10.04 -11.91 13.91
C GLY A 399 -11.52 -12.31 13.93
N GLU A 400 -12.32 -11.83 12.98
CA GLU A 400 -13.75 -12.18 12.85
C GLU A 400 -13.93 -13.42 11.96
N ASP A 401 -13.32 -14.52 12.36
CA ASP A 401 -13.11 -15.72 11.54
C ASP A 401 -14.42 -16.42 11.12
N GLU A 402 -15.42 -16.52 12.00
CA GLU A 402 -16.72 -17.12 11.67
C GLU A 402 -17.44 -16.33 10.58
N ARG A 403 -17.50 -15.00 10.72
CA ARG A 403 -18.08 -14.11 9.69
C ARG A 403 -17.30 -14.21 8.39
N ALA A 404 -15.96 -14.27 8.47
CA ALA A 404 -15.12 -14.42 7.28
C ALA A 404 -15.43 -15.72 6.52
N ILE A 405 -15.64 -16.84 7.20
CA ILE A 405 -16.04 -18.12 6.56
C ILE A 405 -17.36 -17.96 5.80
N GLU A 406 -18.38 -17.36 6.42
CA GLU A 406 -19.69 -17.16 5.79
C GLU A 406 -19.59 -16.30 4.53
N VAL A 407 -18.83 -15.22 4.59
CA VAL A 407 -18.63 -14.30 3.46
C VAL A 407 -17.78 -14.94 2.36
N PHE A 408 -16.74 -15.73 2.69
CA PHE A 408 -16.00 -16.51 1.71
C PHE A 408 -16.90 -17.54 1.00
N GLN A 409 -17.76 -18.22 1.76
CA GLN A 409 -18.70 -19.17 1.18
C GLN A 409 -19.67 -18.47 0.22
N LYS A 410 -20.16 -17.26 0.57
CA LYS A 410 -20.98 -16.45 -0.32
C LYS A 410 -20.26 -16.07 -1.62
N ALA A 411 -18.97 -15.70 -1.55
CA ALA A 411 -18.17 -15.44 -2.75
C ALA A 411 -18.06 -16.69 -3.65
N ILE A 412 -17.89 -17.88 -3.05
CA ILE A 412 -17.82 -19.17 -3.74
C ILE A 412 -19.20 -19.56 -4.32
N ASP A 413 -20.29 -19.29 -3.62
CA ASP A 413 -21.64 -19.59 -4.10
C ASP A 413 -22.00 -18.72 -5.32
N LEU A 414 -21.61 -17.44 -5.30
CA LEU A 414 -21.72 -16.54 -6.44
C LEU A 414 -20.81 -16.97 -7.62
N LYS A 415 -19.63 -17.52 -7.32
CA LYS A 415 -18.64 -17.95 -8.32
C LYS A 415 -17.89 -19.21 -7.86
N PRO A 416 -18.37 -20.43 -8.20
CA PRO A 416 -17.83 -21.70 -7.68
C PRO A 416 -16.35 -21.96 -7.97
N GLY A 417 -15.83 -21.37 -9.05
CA GLY A 417 -14.42 -21.43 -9.47
C GLY A 417 -13.58 -20.21 -9.06
N HIS A 418 -14.02 -19.42 -8.08
CA HIS A 418 -13.27 -18.26 -7.60
C HIS A 418 -11.99 -18.69 -6.87
N ILE A 419 -10.85 -18.59 -7.57
CA ILE A 419 -9.55 -19.08 -7.07
C ILE A 419 -9.16 -18.43 -5.74
N ASP A 420 -9.22 -17.09 -5.64
CA ASP A 420 -8.76 -16.41 -4.42
C ASP A 420 -9.65 -16.71 -3.21
N ALA A 421 -10.98 -16.73 -3.37
CA ALA A 421 -11.89 -17.11 -2.29
C ALA A 421 -11.64 -18.55 -1.79
N LEU A 422 -11.44 -19.50 -2.71
CA LEU A 422 -11.08 -20.87 -2.34
C LEU A 422 -9.72 -20.95 -1.63
N TYR A 423 -8.71 -20.26 -2.17
CA TYR A 423 -7.36 -20.28 -1.61
C TYR A 423 -7.32 -19.63 -0.21
N ASN A 424 -7.96 -18.48 -0.04
CA ASN A 424 -8.01 -17.73 1.21
C ASN A 424 -8.86 -18.44 2.26
N LEU A 425 -10.00 -19.03 1.89
CA LEU A 425 -10.77 -19.89 2.80
C LEU A 425 -9.96 -21.13 3.24
N GLY A 426 -9.19 -21.70 2.32
CA GLY A 426 -8.23 -22.76 2.66
C GLY A 426 -7.19 -22.32 3.69
N GLY A 427 -6.68 -21.08 3.54
CA GLY A 427 -5.78 -20.45 4.51
C GLY A 427 -6.43 -20.23 5.88
N LEU A 428 -7.64 -19.67 5.90
CA LEU A 428 -8.41 -19.50 7.13
C LEU A 428 -8.66 -20.83 7.86
N TYR A 429 -8.98 -21.90 7.12
CA TYR A 429 -9.10 -23.23 7.72
C TYR A 429 -7.77 -23.77 8.25
N MET A 430 -6.62 -23.41 7.67
CA MET A 430 -5.32 -23.75 8.24
C MET A 430 -5.11 -23.07 9.59
N ASP A 431 -5.40 -21.76 9.67
CA ASP A 431 -5.20 -20.97 10.88
C ASP A 431 -6.11 -21.43 12.02
N LEU A 432 -7.32 -21.88 11.69
CA LEU A 432 -8.27 -22.50 12.63
C LEU A 432 -7.95 -23.97 12.97
N GLY A 433 -6.86 -24.55 12.44
CA GLY A 433 -6.49 -25.95 12.65
C GLY A 433 -7.43 -26.97 11.98
N ARG A 434 -8.31 -26.53 11.07
CA ARG A 434 -9.26 -27.36 10.31
C ARG A 434 -8.60 -27.91 9.05
N PHE A 435 -7.51 -28.65 9.26
CA PHE A 435 -6.57 -29.07 8.21
C PHE A 435 -7.22 -29.85 7.06
N GLN A 436 -8.22 -30.70 7.34
CA GLN A 436 -8.90 -31.46 6.28
C GLN A 436 -9.64 -30.54 5.30
N ARG A 437 -10.44 -29.62 5.83
CA ARG A 437 -11.19 -28.64 5.03
C ARG A 437 -10.26 -27.71 4.24
N ALA A 438 -9.13 -27.34 4.83
CA ALA A 438 -8.10 -26.59 4.12
C ALA A 438 -7.59 -27.35 2.88
N SER A 439 -7.28 -28.65 3.04
CA SER A 439 -6.80 -29.48 1.94
C SER A 439 -7.83 -29.64 0.81
N GLU A 440 -9.12 -29.69 1.14
CA GLU A 440 -10.23 -29.74 0.18
C GLU A 440 -10.33 -28.44 -0.62
N MET A 441 -10.22 -27.28 0.04
CA MET A 441 -10.25 -25.99 -0.64
C MET A 441 -9.07 -25.83 -1.61
N TYR A 442 -7.86 -26.19 -1.18
CA TYR A 442 -6.70 -26.18 -2.08
C TYR A 442 -6.82 -27.20 -3.22
N ALA A 443 -7.45 -28.35 -3.00
CA ALA A 443 -7.75 -29.28 -4.09
C ALA A 443 -8.73 -28.68 -5.12
N ARG A 444 -9.73 -27.91 -4.69
CA ARG A 444 -10.63 -27.17 -5.58
C ARG A 444 -9.88 -26.09 -6.37
N VAL A 445 -8.95 -25.37 -5.75
CA VAL A 445 -8.05 -24.44 -6.47
C VAL A 445 -7.30 -25.17 -7.58
N LEU A 446 -6.74 -26.35 -7.29
CA LEU A 446 -5.98 -27.15 -8.25
C LEU A 446 -6.85 -27.75 -9.36
N ALA A 447 -8.15 -27.95 -9.13
CA ALA A 447 -9.10 -28.37 -10.16
C ALA A 447 -9.35 -27.26 -11.18
N VAL A 448 -9.41 -26.00 -10.74
CA VAL A 448 -9.51 -24.84 -11.63
C VAL A 448 -8.15 -24.52 -12.26
N TRP A 449 -7.08 -24.70 -11.48
CA TRP A 449 -5.71 -24.41 -11.88
C TRP A 449 -4.68 -25.47 -11.46
N PRO A 450 -4.41 -26.45 -12.34
CA PRO A 450 -3.54 -27.58 -12.01
C PRO A 450 -2.09 -27.21 -11.66
N ASN A 451 -1.57 -26.09 -12.19
CA ASN A 451 -0.17 -25.68 -12.02
C ASN A 451 0.02 -24.66 -10.87
N HIS A 452 -0.96 -24.48 -9.98
CA HIS A 452 -0.84 -23.56 -8.85
C HIS A 452 0.08 -24.11 -7.76
N TRP A 453 1.37 -23.79 -7.82
CA TRP A 453 2.37 -24.36 -6.90
C TRP A 453 2.14 -24.02 -5.42
N ARG A 454 1.66 -22.81 -5.09
CA ARG A 454 1.36 -22.43 -3.69
C ARG A 454 0.19 -23.23 -3.13
N ALA A 455 -0.89 -23.40 -3.89
CA ALA A 455 -2.02 -24.24 -3.47
C ALA A 455 -1.58 -25.69 -3.27
N GLN A 456 -0.73 -26.21 -4.15
CA GLN A 456 -0.15 -27.55 -4.02
C GLN A 456 0.72 -27.70 -2.76
N LEU A 457 1.55 -26.70 -2.46
CA LEU A 457 2.38 -26.68 -1.25
C LEU A 457 1.50 -26.58 0.01
N ASN A 458 0.55 -25.66 0.04
CA ASN A 458 -0.31 -25.46 1.20
C ASN A 458 -1.20 -26.68 1.44
N LYS A 459 -1.71 -27.33 0.39
CA LYS A 459 -2.36 -28.64 0.50
C LYS A 459 -1.47 -29.66 1.21
N ALA A 460 -0.19 -29.72 0.85
CA ALA A 460 0.76 -30.62 1.49
C ALA A 460 0.96 -30.29 2.98
N VAL A 461 1.05 -28.99 3.32
CA VAL A 461 1.15 -28.53 4.72
C VAL A 461 -0.13 -28.83 5.50
N SER A 462 -1.31 -28.64 4.90
CA SER A 462 -2.60 -29.04 5.49
C SER A 462 -2.61 -30.53 5.81
N LEU A 463 -2.20 -31.39 4.88
CA LEU A 463 -2.15 -32.83 5.08
C LEU A 463 -1.18 -33.23 6.20
N LEU A 464 -0.05 -32.53 6.36
CA LEU A 464 0.84 -32.73 7.51
C LEU A 464 0.15 -32.37 8.83
N GLY A 465 -0.59 -31.25 8.88
CA GLY A 465 -1.38 -30.85 10.03
C GLY A 465 -2.47 -31.86 10.40
N ALA A 466 -3.12 -32.45 9.39
CA ALA A 466 -4.10 -33.53 9.56
C ALA A 466 -3.49 -34.89 9.98
N GLY A 467 -2.17 -35.02 9.93
CA GLY A 467 -1.46 -36.28 10.22
C GLY A 467 -1.35 -37.24 9.03
N GLU A 468 -1.83 -36.86 7.85
CA GLU A 468 -1.78 -37.62 6.59
C GLU A 468 -0.39 -37.52 5.92
N THR A 469 0.61 -38.13 6.57
CA THR A 469 2.03 -37.93 6.19
C THR A 469 2.41 -38.48 4.81
N GLU A 470 1.75 -39.52 4.29
CA GLU A 470 2.06 -40.08 2.97
C GLU A 470 1.48 -39.24 1.84
N GLU A 471 0.25 -38.76 2.00
CA GLU A 471 -0.45 -37.85 1.09
C GLU A 471 0.30 -36.52 1.03
N ALA A 472 0.69 -35.98 2.18
CA ALA A 472 1.52 -34.78 2.26
C ALA A 472 2.83 -34.91 1.48
N LYS A 473 3.50 -36.06 1.61
CA LYS A 473 4.76 -36.34 0.90
C LYS A 473 4.56 -36.46 -0.61
N LYS A 474 3.44 -37.02 -1.08
CA LYS A 474 3.07 -36.99 -2.51
C LYS A 474 2.87 -35.56 -2.99
N ALA A 475 2.10 -34.78 -2.23
CA ALA A 475 1.83 -33.38 -2.56
C ALA A 475 3.10 -32.50 -2.58
N LEU A 476 4.03 -32.71 -1.63
CA LEU A 476 5.35 -32.06 -1.62
C LEU A 476 6.19 -32.43 -2.85
N LYS A 477 6.14 -33.69 -3.31
CA LYS A 477 6.84 -34.09 -4.55
C LYS A 477 6.26 -33.40 -5.77
N GLU A 478 4.95 -33.21 -5.84
CA GLU A 478 4.29 -32.46 -6.91
C GLU A 478 4.69 -30.98 -6.88
N ALA A 479 4.68 -30.35 -5.69
CA ALA A 479 5.17 -28.98 -5.52
C ALA A 479 6.67 -28.86 -5.91
N LEU A 480 7.49 -29.88 -5.59
CA LEU A 480 8.88 -29.95 -6.02
C LEU A 480 9.01 -30.07 -7.54
N LYS A 481 8.17 -30.86 -8.21
CA LYS A 481 8.15 -30.95 -9.67
C LYS A 481 7.80 -29.62 -10.33
N MET A 482 6.89 -28.85 -9.73
CA MET A 482 6.49 -27.53 -10.24
C MET A 482 7.56 -26.46 -10.04
N THR A 483 8.29 -26.50 -8.92
CA THR A 483 9.14 -25.36 -8.49
C THR A 483 10.65 -25.64 -8.48
N ASN A 484 11.05 -26.91 -8.44
CA ASN A 484 12.42 -27.39 -8.26
C ASN A 484 13.18 -26.74 -7.07
N ARG A 485 12.46 -26.38 -5.99
CA ARG A 485 13.02 -25.75 -4.79
C ARG A 485 13.71 -26.74 -3.85
N ILE A 486 14.91 -26.39 -3.38
CA ILE A 486 15.75 -27.23 -2.51
C ILE A 486 15.09 -27.44 -1.13
N GLU A 487 14.37 -26.45 -0.62
CA GLU A 487 13.69 -26.51 0.67
C GLU A 487 12.64 -27.63 0.71
N LEU A 488 11.97 -27.87 -0.42
CA LEU A 488 11.01 -28.98 -0.55
C LEU A 488 11.72 -30.33 -0.56
N HIS A 489 12.91 -30.40 -1.18
CA HIS A 489 13.75 -31.59 -1.12
C HIS A 489 14.16 -31.91 0.33
N ASP A 490 14.63 -30.91 1.09
CA ASP A 490 15.02 -31.08 2.49
C ASP A 490 13.84 -31.47 3.37
N ALA A 491 12.66 -30.87 3.16
CA ALA A 491 11.43 -31.27 3.86
C ALA A 491 11.05 -32.73 3.59
N ILE A 492 11.11 -33.18 2.33
CA ILE A 492 10.84 -34.58 1.95
C ILE A 492 11.89 -35.52 2.58
N ALA A 493 13.17 -35.13 2.60
CA ALA A 493 14.24 -35.91 3.22
C ALA A 493 14.03 -36.03 4.73
N HIS A 494 13.65 -34.94 5.39
CA HIS A 494 13.34 -34.92 6.82
C HIS A 494 12.16 -35.84 7.17
N LEU A 495 11.06 -35.78 6.41
CA LEU A 495 9.91 -36.66 6.59
C LEU A 495 10.30 -38.15 6.48
N LYS A 496 11.16 -38.50 5.51
CA LYS A 496 11.69 -39.88 5.39
C LYS A 496 12.52 -40.31 6.60
N GLN A 497 13.34 -39.41 7.16
CA GLN A 497 14.12 -39.71 8.36
C GLN A 497 13.24 -39.94 9.59
N MET A 498 12.18 -39.14 9.75
CA MET A 498 11.21 -39.29 10.83
C MET A 498 10.47 -40.63 10.76
N GLN A 499 10.05 -41.05 9.55
CA GLN A 499 9.41 -42.35 9.32
C GLN A 499 10.35 -43.53 9.63
N LYS A 500 11.61 -43.47 9.17
CA LYS A 500 12.61 -44.53 9.45
C LYS A 500 12.90 -44.73 10.93
N LYS A 501 12.80 -43.68 11.76
CA LYS A 501 13.00 -43.78 13.22
C LYS A 501 11.76 -44.32 13.95
N LYS A 502 10.53 -44.02 13.51
CA LYS A 502 9.30 -44.63 14.06
C LYS A 502 9.30 -46.17 13.88
N VAL A 503 9.80 -46.66 12.76
CA VAL A 503 9.84 -48.11 12.45
C VAL A 503 10.91 -48.88 13.27
N LYS A 504 11.88 -48.20 13.88
CA LYS A 504 12.96 -48.83 14.67
C LYS A 504 12.72 -48.88 16.19
N GLY A 505 11.61 -48.32 16.69
CA GLY A 505 11.26 -48.34 18.12
C GLY A 505 9.96 -49.08 18.35
N ASN A 506 10.03 -50.36 18.74
CA ASN A 506 8.87 -51.04 19.33
C ASN A 506 8.64 -50.49 20.74
N GLY A 507 7.45 -49.93 20.98
CA GLY A 507 6.90 -49.72 22.32
C GLY A 507 7.21 -48.38 23.00
N ALA A 508 6.48 -47.32 22.63
CA ALA A 508 6.10 -46.27 23.58
C ALA A 508 4.67 -45.81 23.24
N PRO A 509 3.74 -45.76 24.21
CA PRO A 509 2.35 -45.42 23.96
C PRO A 509 2.21 -43.92 23.67
N ASN A 510 1.26 -43.60 22.80
CA ASN A 510 0.58 -42.33 22.59
C ASN A 510 1.18 -41.04 23.20
N GLY A 511 1.56 -40.13 22.31
CA GLY A 511 1.09 -38.73 22.39
C GLY A 511 1.70 -37.78 23.43
N GLU A 512 2.70 -38.17 24.23
CA GLU A 512 3.30 -37.23 25.19
C GLU A 512 4.44 -36.39 24.56
N GLY A 513 4.14 -35.10 24.37
CA GLY A 513 4.99 -33.93 24.09
C GLY A 513 6.39 -34.13 23.51
N SER A 514 6.62 -33.68 22.27
CA SER A 514 7.96 -33.60 21.65
C SER A 514 8.97 -32.73 22.41
N PHE A 515 8.51 -31.88 23.33
CA PHE A 515 9.31 -30.99 24.18
C PHE A 515 8.50 -30.57 25.41
N ILE A 516 9.19 -30.07 26.43
CA ILE A 516 8.62 -29.37 27.59
C ILE A 516 8.99 -27.87 27.51
N ILE A 517 8.09 -26.99 27.93
CA ILE A 517 8.35 -25.56 28.05
C ILE A 517 8.75 -25.25 29.49
N ILE A 518 9.87 -24.54 29.64
CA ILE A 518 10.45 -24.21 30.93
C ILE A 518 10.48 -22.68 31.10
N GLU A 519 10.16 -22.22 32.31
CA GLU A 519 10.19 -20.80 32.69
C GLU A 519 11.56 -20.15 32.44
N ALA A 520 11.56 -18.85 32.12
CA ALA A 520 12.79 -18.10 31.85
C ALA A 520 13.74 -18.03 33.06
N SER A 521 13.20 -17.97 34.28
CA SER A 521 13.95 -17.93 35.55
C SER A 521 14.92 -19.11 35.75
N LYS A 522 14.57 -20.27 35.19
CA LYS A 522 15.33 -21.54 35.26
C LYS A 522 16.47 -21.61 34.25
N PHE A 523 16.55 -20.68 33.30
CA PHE A 523 17.67 -20.57 32.37
C PHE A 523 18.69 -19.59 32.94
N LYS A 524 19.89 -20.09 33.22
CA LYS A 524 21.02 -19.27 33.68
C LYS A 524 22.04 -19.13 32.56
N ALA A 525 22.46 -17.90 32.29
CA ALA A 525 23.54 -17.61 31.36
C ALA A 525 24.87 -18.07 31.96
N VAL A 526 25.67 -18.81 31.20
CA VAL A 526 27.02 -19.24 31.63
C VAL A 526 28.03 -18.09 31.55
N SER A 527 27.75 -17.09 30.72
CA SER A 527 28.60 -15.90 30.54
C SER A 527 27.76 -14.70 30.11
N GLU A 528 28.26 -13.49 30.33
CA GLU A 528 27.66 -12.24 29.80
C GLU A 528 27.54 -12.23 28.27
N LYS A 529 28.30 -13.10 27.58
CA LYS A 529 28.20 -13.27 26.13
C LYS A 529 26.93 -13.97 25.69
N THR A 530 26.35 -14.82 26.55
CA THR A 530 25.15 -15.60 26.25
C THR A 530 23.91 -14.72 26.29
N SER A 531 23.20 -14.64 25.17
CA SER A 531 21.98 -13.84 25.07
C SER A 531 20.89 -14.34 26.02
N LEU A 532 20.26 -13.37 26.71
CA LEU A 532 19.08 -13.62 27.51
C LEU A 532 17.90 -14.03 26.63
N ARG A 533 17.04 -14.90 27.15
CA ARG A 533 15.91 -15.44 26.37
C ARG A 533 14.94 -14.35 25.90
N GLN A 534 14.63 -13.39 26.78
CA GLN A 534 13.70 -12.30 26.47
C GLN A 534 14.29 -11.35 25.41
N ASP A 535 15.53 -10.90 25.61
CA ASP A 535 16.24 -10.07 24.62
C ASP A 535 16.34 -10.78 23.26
N LEU A 536 16.62 -12.09 23.25
CA LEU A 536 16.68 -12.88 22.04
C LEU A 536 15.31 -13.00 21.36
N ALA A 537 14.23 -13.19 22.13
CA ALA A 537 12.87 -13.25 21.58
C ALA A 537 12.50 -11.94 20.89
N SER A 538 12.71 -10.80 21.55
CA SER A 538 12.45 -9.48 20.97
C SER A 538 13.34 -9.21 19.76
N ALA A 539 14.64 -9.53 19.84
CA ALA A 539 15.55 -9.38 18.71
C ALA A 539 15.16 -10.26 17.51
N LEU A 540 14.68 -11.49 17.72
CA LEU A 540 14.17 -12.36 16.65
C LEU A 540 12.91 -11.78 15.98
N GLN A 541 12.02 -11.15 16.75
CA GLN A 541 10.87 -10.44 16.19
C GLN A 541 11.29 -9.24 15.34
N ILE A 542 12.29 -8.47 15.79
CA ILE A 542 12.87 -7.37 15.01
C ILE A 542 13.54 -7.91 13.74
N ARG A 543 14.29 -9.01 13.83
CA ARG A 543 14.88 -9.69 12.65
C ARG A 543 13.81 -10.17 11.67
N ALA A 544 12.67 -10.66 12.16
CA ALA A 544 11.53 -11.03 11.30
C ALA A 544 10.98 -9.79 10.58
N PHE A 545 10.79 -8.70 11.31
CA PHE A 545 10.36 -7.42 10.74
C PHE A 545 11.35 -6.88 9.69
N GLN A 546 12.65 -6.83 9.99
CA GLN A 546 13.70 -6.45 9.04
C GLN A 546 13.74 -7.34 7.79
N ARG A 547 13.37 -8.63 7.90
CA ARG A 547 13.30 -9.54 6.75
C ARG A 547 12.12 -9.22 5.82
N VAL A 548 10.98 -8.83 6.39
CA VAL A 548 9.79 -8.43 5.63
C VAL A 548 10.01 -7.05 4.98
N THR A 549 10.46 -6.07 5.76
CA THR A 549 10.63 -4.68 5.30
C THR A 549 11.92 -4.45 4.51
N ARG A 550 12.89 -5.36 4.62
CA ARG A 550 14.23 -5.24 4.05
C ARG A 550 15.04 -4.04 4.55
N LEU A 551 14.66 -3.45 5.69
CA LEU A 551 15.39 -2.34 6.33
C LEU A 551 16.83 -2.70 6.70
N SER A 552 17.15 -3.98 6.89
CA SER A 552 18.54 -4.45 7.04
C SER A 552 19.40 -4.37 5.76
N ARG A 553 18.91 -3.69 4.71
CA ARG A 553 19.69 -3.28 3.52
C ARG A 553 19.63 -1.77 3.29
N CYS A 554 18.81 -1.04 4.03
CA CYS A 554 18.77 0.41 4.02
C CYS A 554 19.93 0.92 4.86
N ASP A 555 20.87 1.64 4.27
CA ASP A 555 21.94 2.30 5.02
C ASP A 555 21.34 3.42 5.89
N VAL A 556 21.76 3.50 7.15
CA VAL A 556 21.33 4.55 8.06
C VAL A 556 21.73 5.96 7.56
N GLU A 557 22.81 6.09 6.80
CA GLU A 557 23.20 7.38 6.21
C GLU A 557 22.20 7.88 5.16
N LEU A 558 21.44 6.97 4.54
CA LEU A 558 20.41 7.37 3.57
C LEU A 558 19.25 8.09 4.27
N LEU A 559 18.89 7.69 5.49
CA LEU A 559 17.92 8.41 6.32
C LEU A 559 18.38 9.86 6.55
N LYS A 560 19.67 10.04 6.86
CA LYS A 560 20.28 11.36 7.07
C LYS A 560 20.26 12.22 5.81
N LYS A 561 20.52 11.62 4.65
CA LYS A 561 20.41 12.30 3.37
C LYS A 561 18.97 12.74 3.09
N GLU A 562 17.99 11.86 3.23
CA GLU A 562 16.58 12.19 2.98
C GLU A 562 16.04 13.25 3.96
N MET A 563 16.54 13.33 5.20
CA MET A 563 16.24 14.45 6.11
C MET A 563 16.74 15.80 5.60
N SER A 564 17.87 15.81 4.89
CA SER A 564 18.51 17.04 4.41
C SER A 564 17.93 17.50 3.06
N ASP A 565 17.56 16.54 2.21
CA ASP A 565 17.14 16.78 0.83
C ASP A 565 15.63 17.06 0.68
N ASN A 566 14.79 16.67 1.65
CA ASN A 566 13.34 16.89 1.58
C ASN A 566 12.92 18.10 2.43
N ASP A 567 12.24 19.05 1.79
CA ASP A 567 11.54 20.13 2.50
C ASP A 567 10.21 19.61 3.04
N VAL A 568 10.12 19.47 4.36
CA VAL A 568 8.94 18.92 5.03
C VAL A 568 8.16 20.07 5.67
N PRO A 569 6.87 20.26 5.32
CA PRO A 569 6.08 21.33 5.88
C PRO A 569 5.95 21.21 7.40
N LEU A 570 5.97 22.36 8.07
CA LEU A 570 5.68 22.47 9.49
C LEU A 570 4.18 22.31 9.74
N SER A 571 3.83 21.48 10.71
CA SER A 571 2.48 21.23 11.17
C SER A 571 2.39 21.60 12.64
N TYR A 572 1.38 22.39 12.97
CA TYR A 572 1.11 22.81 14.34
C TYR A 572 0.07 21.85 14.89
N SER A 573 0.49 20.68 15.39
CA SER A 573 -0.41 19.85 16.19
C SER A 573 -0.57 20.53 17.55
N GLY A 574 -1.79 20.60 18.10
CA GLY A 574 -2.23 21.37 19.27
C GLY A 574 -1.49 21.19 20.62
N THR A 575 -0.27 20.67 20.61
CA THR A 575 0.72 20.70 21.71
C THR A 575 1.60 21.96 21.69
N GLY A 576 1.36 22.90 20.77
CA GLY A 576 1.99 24.24 20.75
C GLY A 576 3.44 24.32 20.26
N VAL A 577 4.02 23.23 19.72
CA VAL A 577 5.34 23.28 19.06
C VAL A 577 5.20 22.75 17.63
N PRO A 578 5.58 23.53 16.61
CA PRO A 578 5.53 23.07 15.22
C PRO A 578 6.42 21.85 15.02
N GLN A 579 5.85 20.81 14.44
CA GLN A 579 6.53 19.56 14.09
C GLN A 579 6.51 19.37 12.58
N LYS A 580 7.58 18.80 12.04
CA LYS A 580 7.64 18.42 10.62
C LYS A 580 6.78 17.16 10.39
N SER A 581 5.54 17.36 9.94
CA SER A 581 4.57 16.27 9.75
C SER A 581 4.03 16.22 8.32
N ILE A 582 3.85 15.00 7.81
CA ILE A 582 3.30 14.75 6.46
C ILE A 582 2.23 13.67 6.48
N ARG A 583 1.39 13.64 5.44
CA ARG A 583 0.44 12.56 5.23
C ARG A 583 1.15 11.24 4.89
N LYS A 584 0.58 10.11 5.34
CA LYS A 584 1.10 8.75 5.05
C LYS A 584 1.39 8.51 3.55
N PRO A 585 0.54 8.92 2.58
CA PRO A 585 0.85 8.80 1.14
C PRO A 585 2.12 9.55 0.71
N ASN A 586 2.39 10.74 1.27
CA ASN A 586 3.62 11.48 0.97
C ASN A 586 4.84 10.80 1.61
N LEU A 587 4.67 10.22 2.80
CA LEU A 587 5.70 9.42 3.45
C LEU A 587 6.04 8.15 2.64
N GLU A 588 5.06 7.56 1.95
CA GLU A 588 5.28 6.42 1.05
C GLU A 588 6.30 6.75 -0.07
N GLN A 589 6.31 8.00 -0.56
CA GLN A 589 7.29 8.44 -1.56
C GLN A 589 8.72 8.45 -0.97
N ILE A 590 8.87 8.89 0.29
CA ILE A 590 10.15 8.83 1.01
C ILE A 590 10.56 7.37 1.20
N LEU A 591 9.64 6.50 1.64
CA LEU A 591 9.88 5.07 1.76
C LEU A 591 10.34 4.46 0.43
N ARG A 592 9.76 4.88 -0.69
CA ARG A 592 10.15 4.42 -2.01
C ARG A 592 11.58 4.84 -2.37
N LYS A 593 12.03 6.03 -1.96
CA LYS A 593 13.43 6.44 -2.12
C LYS A 593 14.36 5.60 -1.25
N LEU A 594 14.00 5.40 0.03
CA LEU A 594 14.79 4.60 0.99
C LEU A 594 14.90 3.12 0.58
N LEU A 595 13.85 2.58 -0.02
CA LEU A 595 13.72 1.17 -0.40
C LEU A 595 13.66 0.97 -1.92
N ASN A 596 14.35 1.83 -2.68
CA ASN A 596 14.32 1.84 -4.15
C ASN A 596 14.75 0.53 -4.82
N PHE A 597 15.43 -0.34 -4.09
CA PHE A 597 15.90 -1.66 -4.53
C PHE A 597 14.80 -2.74 -4.44
N LEU A 598 13.63 -2.43 -3.89
CA LEU A 598 12.50 -3.34 -3.82
C LEU A 598 11.67 -3.29 -5.11
N LYS A 599 11.27 -4.48 -5.56
CA LYS A 599 10.21 -4.63 -6.58
C LYS A 599 8.86 -4.17 -5.99
N PRO A 600 7.91 -3.69 -6.82
CA PRO A 600 6.61 -3.20 -6.38
C PRO A 600 5.90 -4.07 -5.35
N GLU A 601 5.83 -5.38 -5.57
CA GLU A 601 5.08 -6.31 -4.70
C GLU A 601 5.78 -6.50 -3.34
N THR A 602 7.12 -6.49 -3.34
CA THR A 602 7.90 -6.57 -2.10
C THR A 602 7.85 -5.24 -1.35
N PHE A 603 7.81 -4.12 -2.08
CA PHE A 603 7.67 -2.80 -1.50
C PHE A 603 6.30 -2.63 -0.82
N GLN A 604 5.21 -3.05 -1.47
CA GLN A 604 3.88 -3.08 -0.86
C GLN A 604 3.87 -3.88 0.45
N GLY A 605 4.45 -5.09 0.45
CA GLY A 605 4.56 -5.90 1.67
C GLY A 605 5.38 -5.23 2.78
N ALA A 606 6.43 -4.48 2.41
CA ALA A 606 7.20 -3.69 3.36
C ALA A 606 6.38 -2.53 3.93
N VAL A 607 5.67 -1.77 3.08
CA VAL A 607 4.80 -0.66 3.50
C VAL A 607 3.70 -1.14 4.42
N LYS A 608 3.04 -2.27 4.11
CA LYS A 608 2.03 -2.89 4.98
C LYS A 608 2.57 -3.15 6.38
N ALA A 609 3.70 -3.87 6.47
CA ALA A 609 4.31 -4.20 7.74
C ALA A 609 4.73 -2.94 8.52
N MET A 610 5.25 -1.93 7.82
CA MET A 610 5.62 -0.65 8.44
C MET A 610 4.39 0.14 8.90
N ASN A 611 3.28 0.11 8.16
CA ASN A 611 2.06 0.79 8.56
C ASN A 611 1.48 0.16 9.84
N GLU A 612 1.34 -1.17 9.87
CA GLU A 612 0.81 -1.91 11.02
C GLU A 612 1.67 -1.75 12.28
N ARG A 613 3.00 -1.77 12.12
CA ARG A 613 3.91 -1.81 13.27
C ARG A 613 4.42 -0.44 13.72
N ILE A 614 4.66 0.48 12.79
CA ILE A 614 5.28 1.78 13.06
C ILE A 614 4.25 2.90 12.92
N LEU A 615 3.61 3.03 11.74
CA LEU A 615 2.78 4.20 11.46
C LEU A 615 1.49 4.20 12.28
N ALA A 616 0.90 3.04 12.58
CA ALA A 616 -0.26 2.93 13.46
C ALA A 616 0.04 3.44 14.89
N VAL A 617 1.29 3.30 15.36
CA VAL A 617 1.73 3.81 16.67
C VAL A 617 2.07 5.30 16.61
N LEU A 618 2.54 5.79 15.46
CA LEU A 618 2.85 7.22 15.28
C LEU A 618 1.62 8.07 14.96
N ASP A 619 0.54 7.44 14.49
CA ASP A 619 -0.74 8.08 14.14
C ASP A 619 -1.88 7.47 14.96
N MET A 620 -1.73 7.47 16.30
CA MET A 620 -2.73 6.93 17.22
C MET A 620 -4.10 7.62 17.12
N THR A 621 -4.13 8.89 16.69
CA THR A 621 -5.36 9.66 16.50
C THR A 621 -6.08 9.29 15.20
N GLY A 622 -5.43 8.56 14.29
CA GLY A 622 -5.97 8.25 12.96
C GLY A 622 -6.08 9.47 12.05
N SER A 623 -5.24 10.48 12.27
CA SER A 623 -5.19 11.73 11.49
C SER A 623 -4.68 11.52 10.07
N GLY A 624 -4.03 10.38 9.79
CA GLY A 624 -3.33 10.12 8.54
C GLY A 624 -1.99 10.85 8.42
N ARG A 625 -1.54 11.56 9.47
CA ARG A 625 -0.28 12.31 9.50
C ARG A 625 0.74 11.66 10.42
N VAL A 626 2.01 11.81 10.07
CA VAL A 626 3.15 11.22 10.79
C VAL A 626 4.24 12.27 10.97
N ASP A 627 4.78 12.33 12.19
CA ASP A 627 6.01 13.09 12.47
C ASP A 627 7.21 12.42 11.81
N VAL A 628 7.81 13.12 10.84
CA VAL A 628 8.87 12.57 9.99
C VAL A 628 10.18 12.39 10.77
N GLY A 629 10.49 13.30 11.69
CA GLY A 629 11.71 13.21 12.50
C GLY A 629 11.65 12.02 13.45
N MET A 630 10.51 11.83 14.12
CA MET A 630 10.27 10.66 14.97
C MET A 630 10.29 9.37 14.17
N PHE A 631 9.68 9.36 12.99
CA PHE A 631 9.71 8.23 12.07
C PHE A 631 11.14 7.80 11.72
N TYR A 632 12.00 8.73 11.30
CA TYR A 632 13.40 8.42 11.00
C TYR A 632 14.17 7.94 12.23
N ALA A 633 13.94 8.56 13.40
CA ALA A 633 14.57 8.14 14.64
C ALA A 633 14.24 6.68 15.00
N ILE A 634 12.98 6.25 14.80
CA ILE A 634 12.52 4.88 15.06
C ILE A 634 13.07 3.87 14.05
N LEU A 635 13.33 4.27 12.81
CA LEU A 635 13.93 3.38 11.81
C LEU A 635 15.42 3.16 12.04
N ALA A 636 16.15 4.20 12.45
CA ALA A 636 17.61 4.18 12.48
C ALA A 636 18.23 2.98 13.22
N PRO A 637 17.74 2.51 14.40
CA PRO A 637 18.29 1.34 15.10
C PRO A 637 18.25 0.04 14.30
N ILE A 638 17.27 -0.12 13.39
CA ILE A 638 17.02 -1.35 12.64
C ILE A 638 17.48 -1.27 11.18
N CYS A 639 18.03 -0.13 10.74
CA CYS A 639 18.71 0.02 9.46
C CYS A 639 20.13 -0.58 9.49
N THR A 640 20.83 -0.65 8.37
CA THR A 640 22.21 -1.14 8.31
C THR A 640 23.20 -0.04 8.74
N GLY A 641 24.28 -0.44 9.39
CA GLY A 641 25.38 0.45 9.77
C GLY A 641 25.99 0.09 11.12
N PRO A 642 27.15 0.68 11.49
CA PRO A 642 27.72 0.58 12.83
C PRO A 642 26.74 1.08 13.90
N PRO A 643 26.72 0.47 15.10
CA PRO A 643 25.77 0.84 16.16
C PRO A 643 25.85 2.33 16.54
N GLU A 644 27.05 2.89 16.62
CA GLU A 644 27.25 4.31 16.94
C GLU A 644 26.65 5.26 15.90
N LYS A 645 26.71 4.88 14.61
CA LYS A 645 26.07 5.65 13.53
C LYS A 645 24.55 5.56 13.62
N ARG A 646 24.00 4.37 13.92
CA ARG A 646 22.55 4.19 14.11
C ARG A 646 22.01 5.07 15.23
N LYS A 647 22.68 5.08 16.39
CA LYS A 647 22.33 5.95 17.52
C LYS A 647 22.48 7.43 17.17
N ARG A 648 23.54 7.80 16.43
CA ARG A 648 23.77 9.19 15.98
C ARG A 648 22.63 9.68 15.08
N VAL A 649 22.25 8.91 14.06
CA VAL A 649 21.19 9.31 13.13
C VAL A 649 19.84 9.43 13.86
N ALA A 650 19.57 8.56 14.83
CA ALA A 650 18.37 8.69 15.66
C ALA A 650 18.35 10.03 16.42
N TYR A 651 19.47 10.43 17.01
CA TYR A 651 19.61 11.73 17.68
C TYR A 651 19.52 12.92 16.72
N ASP A 652 20.20 12.84 15.57
CA ASP A 652 20.17 13.88 14.53
C ASP A 652 18.72 14.08 14.00
N ALA A 653 17.94 13.01 13.90
CA ALA A 653 16.53 13.08 13.49
C ALA A 653 15.65 13.80 14.51
N LEU A 654 15.88 13.57 15.81
CA LEU A 654 15.19 14.28 16.89
C LEU A 654 15.58 15.77 16.93
N LEU A 655 16.84 16.11 16.63
CA LEU A 655 17.27 17.50 16.47
C LEU A 655 16.59 18.19 15.27
N TRP A 656 16.53 17.49 14.13
CA TRP A 656 15.94 18.03 12.90
C TRP A 656 14.43 18.25 12.99
N ARG A 657 13.76 17.52 13.88
CA ARG A 657 12.32 17.56 14.15
C ARG A 657 11.85 18.92 14.70
N SER A 658 12.59 19.50 15.65
CA SER A 658 12.22 20.76 16.29
C SER A 658 12.58 21.97 15.42
N VAL A 659 11.68 22.95 15.35
CA VAL A 659 12.06 24.28 14.89
C VAL A 659 12.95 24.88 15.98
N ASN A 660 14.23 25.10 15.67
CA ASN A 660 15.15 25.69 16.64
C ASN A 660 14.75 27.14 16.91
N ASP A 661 14.04 27.41 18.01
CA ASP A 661 13.71 28.75 18.52
C ASP A 661 14.95 29.46 19.12
N GLY A 662 16.10 29.38 18.46
CA GLY A 662 17.31 30.10 18.86
C GLY A 662 18.08 29.55 20.07
N VAL A 663 17.77 28.36 20.59
CA VAL A 663 18.48 27.74 21.72
C VAL A 663 19.31 26.53 21.27
N ALA A 664 20.60 26.54 21.64
CA ALA A 664 21.63 25.49 21.50
C ALA A 664 21.44 24.45 20.36
N PRO A 665 22.07 24.63 19.18
CA PRO A 665 21.84 23.82 17.96
C PRO A 665 22.27 22.34 18.02
N SER A 666 22.63 21.82 19.19
CA SER A 666 23.21 20.49 19.38
C SER A 666 22.57 19.65 20.49
N GLN A 667 21.50 20.15 21.11
CA GLN A 667 20.79 19.49 22.20
C GLN A 667 19.32 19.25 21.86
N ILE A 668 18.74 18.17 22.40
CA ILE A 668 17.30 17.87 22.26
C ILE A 668 16.61 18.07 23.61
N ARG A 669 15.30 18.31 23.61
CA ARG A 669 14.52 18.34 24.85
C ARG A 669 14.44 16.96 25.45
N ARG A 670 14.52 16.87 26.78
CA ARG A 670 14.42 15.61 27.51
C ARG A 670 13.09 14.89 27.24
N VAL A 671 11.99 15.63 27.13
CA VAL A 671 10.65 15.11 26.80
C VAL A 671 10.66 14.38 25.46
N ASP A 672 11.24 14.98 24.41
CA ASP A 672 11.30 14.36 23.07
C ASP A 672 12.10 13.05 23.08
N ALA A 673 13.17 13.01 23.89
CA ALA A 673 13.99 11.80 24.04
C ALA A 673 13.23 10.69 24.78
N LEU A 674 12.47 11.04 25.84
CA LEU A 674 11.62 10.11 26.58
C LEU A 674 10.50 9.56 25.69
N ASP A 675 9.83 10.42 24.93
CA ASP A 675 8.77 10.03 24.00
C ASP A 675 9.30 9.11 22.90
N TYR A 676 10.48 9.40 22.35
CA TYR A 676 11.16 8.51 21.42
C TYR A 676 11.41 7.13 22.03
N ILE A 677 11.98 7.04 23.23
CA ILE A 677 12.25 5.75 23.89
C ILE A 677 10.95 4.99 24.16
N LYS A 678 9.89 5.68 24.61
CA LYS A 678 8.55 5.08 24.80
C LYS A 678 8.02 4.48 23.51
N LEU A 679 8.02 5.25 22.41
CA LEU A 679 7.55 4.79 21.09
C LEU A 679 8.40 3.65 20.55
N LEU A 680 9.73 3.77 20.63
CA LEU A 680 10.66 2.74 20.17
C LEU A 680 10.42 1.39 20.88
N ARG A 681 10.17 1.43 22.19
CA ARG A 681 9.84 0.25 22.99
C ARG A 681 8.46 -0.30 22.65
N ALA A 682 7.44 0.55 22.49
CA ALA A 682 6.10 0.11 22.09
C ALA A 682 6.13 -0.64 20.74
N ILE A 683 6.95 -0.19 19.80
CA ILE A 683 7.06 -0.76 18.44
C ILE A 683 7.89 -2.06 18.42
N TYR A 684 8.99 -2.13 19.17
CA TYR A 684 9.96 -3.22 19.05
C TYR A 684 10.09 -4.15 20.26
N LEU A 685 9.62 -3.73 21.45
CA LEU A 685 9.73 -4.46 22.72
C LEU A 685 8.37 -4.63 23.46
N PRO A 686 7.26 -5.00 22.81
CA PRO A 686 5.92 -4.97 23.42
C PRO A 686 5.70 -5.98 24.57
N THR A 687 6.51 -7.04 24.63
CA THR A 687 6.38 -8.11 25.65
C THR A 687 7.16 -7.83 26.94
N GLY A 688 7.99 -6.79 27.00
CA GLY A 688 8.55 -6.31 28.26
C GLY A 688 7.46 -5.52 28.94
N GLY A 689 6.83 -6.10 29.96
CA GLY A 689 5.67 -5.54 30.65
C GLY A 689 5.74 -4.02 30.74
N SER A 690 4.65 -3.37 30.38
CA SER A 690 4.41 -1.96 30.63
C SER A 690 4.44 -1.71 32.14
N SER A 691 5.62 -1.76 32.75
CA SER A 691 5.87 -0.99 33.95
C SER A 691 5.70 0.43 33.48
N GLU A 692 4.55 1.01 33.83
CA GLU A 692 4.17 2.39 33.58
C GLU A 692 5.41 3.26 33.71
N LEU A 693 5.97 3.64 32.56
CA LEU A 693 6.96 4.70 32.49
C LEU A 693 6.11 5.91 32.85
N HIS A 694 6.05 6.22 34.16
CA HIS A 694 5.03 7.06 34.78
C HIS A 694 4.56 8.13 33.79
N GLU A 695 3.24 8.23 33.58
CA GLU A 695 2.66 9.46 33.08
C GLU A 695 3.20 10.56 33.99
N VAL A 696 4.25 11.26 33.56
CA VAL A 696 4.56 12.58 34.06
C VAL A 696 3.42 13.45 33.52
N ARG A 697 2.26 13.33 34.16
CA ARG A 697 1.24 14.36 34.10
C ARG A 697 1.80 15.55 34.84
N GLY A 698 1.99 16.63 34.09
CA GLY A 698 2.22 17.95 34.62
C GLY A 698 3.68 18.25 34.92
N GLU A 699 4.43 18.64 33.89
CA GLU A 699 5.10 19.95 33.79
C GLU A 699 6.04 19.88 32.58
N MET A 700 6.09 20.96 31.80
CA MET A 700 6.96 21.07 30.63
C MET A 700 8.42 21.02 31.11
N ASP A 701 9.01 19.83 31.15
CA ASP A 701 10.45 19.70 31.38
C ASP A 701 11.20 20.25 30.16
N ILE A 702 11.59 21.52 30.25
CA ILE A 702 12.35 22.25 29.22
C ILE A 702 13.85 21.88 29.28
N SER A 703 14.25 20.90 30.10
CA SER A 703 15.66 20.51 30.17
C SER A 703 16.15 19.98 28.83
N MET A 704 17.32 20.48 28.43
CA MET A 704 18.01 20.07 27.22
C MET A 704 19.04 18.99 27.58
N ILE A 705 19.10 17.93 26.77
CA ILE A 705 20.06 16.85 26.95
C ILE A 705 21.02 16.76 25.76
N SER A 706 22.27 16.40 26.07
CA SER A 706 23.31 16.17 25.07
C SER A 706 23.26 14.75 24.49
N PHE A 707 24.02 14.52 23.42
CA PHE A 707 24.14 13.19 22.83
C PHE A 707 24.64 12.13 23.81
N SER A 708 25.57 12.46 24.72
CA SER A 708 26.08 11.49 25.70
C SER A 708 25.01 11.08 26.72
N GLN A 709 24.17 12.01 27.15
CA GLN A 709 23.02 11.71 28.02
C GLN A 709 21.97 10.88 27.29
N PHE A 710 21.69 11.20 26.02
CA PHE A 710 20.83 10.38 25.16
C PHE A 710 21.35 8.95 25.02
N LEU A 711 22.66 8.76 24.80
CA LEU A 711 23.26 7.42 24.73
C LEU A 711 23.03 6.61 26.02
N ALA A 712 23.21 7.24 27.18
CA ALA A 712 22.95 6.58 28.46
C ALA A 712 21.49 6.13 28.59
N MET A 713 20.53 6.96 28.15
CA MET A 713 19.11 6.59 28.13
C MET A 713 18.81 5.48 27.11
N PHE A 714 19.44 5.53 25.93
CA PHE A 714 19.23 4.56 24.86
C PHE A 714 19.82 3.18 25.19
N ASP A 715 21.03 3.13 25.75
CA ASP A 715 21.72 1.88 26.06
C ASP A 715 21.25 1.24 27.39
N ASP A 716 20.39 1.92 28.15
CA ASP A 716 19.78 1.37 29.35
C ASP A 716 19.01 0.07 29.01
N ARG A 717 19.28 -0.98 29.81
CA ARG A 717 18.73 -2.32 29.55
C ARG A 717 17.27 -2.45 29.96
N ASP A 718 16.87 -1.74 30.99
CA ASP A 718 15.55 -1.86 31.59
C ASP A 718 14.58 -0.85 30.95
N TRP A 719 15.05 0.40 30.79
CA TRP A 719 14.24 1.54 30.35
C TRP A 719 14.51 1.99 28.91
N GLY A 720 15.65 1.60 28.32
CA GLY A 720 16.07 2.03 26.99
C GLY A 720 15.82 1.00 25.88
N PHE A 721 16.71 0.99 24.89
CA PHE A 721 16.81 0.04 23.78
C PHE A 721 18.12 -0.78 23.84
N GLY A 722 18.49 -1.23 25.04
CA GLY A 722 19.72 -2.01 25.30
C GLY A 722 19.83 -3.35 24.55
N ILE A 723 18.82 -3.74 23.76
CA ILE A 723 18.83 -4.97 22.94
C ILE A 723 19.62 -4.84 21.62
N LEU A 724 20.08 -3.63 21.25
CA LEU A 724 20.79 -3.40 19.97
C LEU A 724 22.01 -4.32 19.81
N SER A 725 22.74 -4.59 20.88
CA SER A 725 23.89 -5.50 20.87
C SER A 725 23.50 -6.95 20.52
N THR A 726 22.38 -7.45 21.05
CA THR A 726 21.83 -8.77 20.72
C THR A 726 21.36 -8.82 19.26
N LEU A 727 20.72 -7.74 18.78
CA LEU A 727 20.34 -7.62 17.37
C LEU A 727 21.56 -7.70 16.44
N MET A 728 22.67 -7.04 16.79
CA MET A 728 23.91 -7.07 15.99
C MET A 728 24.51 -8.48 15.90
N LYS A 729 24.47 -9.23 17.01
CA LYS A 729 24.90 -10.64 17.03
C LYS A 729 24.09 -11.49 16.06
N LEU A 730 22.77 -11.29 15.99
CA LEU A 730 21.91 -12.02 15.05
C LEU A 730 22.16 -11.64 13.59
N GLU A 731 22.30 -10.35 13.31
CA GLU A 731 22.58 -9.85 11.94
C GLU A 731 23.86 -10.46 11.36
N THR A 732 24.90 -10.64 12.19
CA THR A 732 26.15 -11.31 11.78
C THR A 732 26.04 -12.83 11.72
N GLY A 733 25.18 -13.43 12.55
CA GLY A 733 25.04 -14.88 12.72
C GLY A 733 24.13 -15.59 11.71
N ASP A 734 23.19 -14.90 11.05
CA ASP A 734 22.11 -15.51 10.24
C ASP A 734 22.57 -16.47 9.11
N ARG A 735 23.86 -16.40 8.70
CA ARG A 735 24.43 -17.27 7.65
C ARG A 735 25.30 -18.41 8.19
N ASN A 736 25.57 -18.43 9.49
CA ASN A 736 26.47 -19.43 10.09
C ASN A 736 25.75 -20.76 10.27
N ARG A 737 26.26 -21.81 9.63
CA ARG A 737 25.80 -23.19 9.80
C ARG A 737 26.76 -23.92 10.75
N HIS A 738 26.22 -24.72 11.67
CA HIS A 738 27.02 -25.53 12.60
C HIS A 738 27.18 -26.97 12.10
N GLY A 739 27.66 -27.17 10.86
CA GLY A 739 27.86 -28.50 10.26
C GLY A 739 26.63 -29.43 10.39
N ASP A 740 26.85 -30.66 10.86
CA ASP A 740 25.82 -31.69 11.05
C ASP A 740 24.97 -31.54 12.34
N HIS A 741 25.13 -30.43 13.07
CA HIS A 741 24.40 -30.24 14.33
C HIS A 741 22.94 -29.88 14.06
N VAL A 742 22.03 -30.67 14.62
CA VAL A 742 20.60 -30.45 14.60
C VAL A 742 20.08 -30.02 15.98
N CYS A 743 19.02 -29.22 16.00
CA CYS A 743 18.33 -28.85 17.22
C CYS A 743 17.72 -30.10 17.88
N SER A 744 17.92 -30.28 19.19
CA SER A 744 17.40 -31.44 19.91
C SER A 744 15.87 -31.45 20.05
N VAL A 745 15.22 -30.30 19.86
CA VAL A 745 13.76 -30.16 19.90
C VAL A 745 13.16 -30.28 18.49
N CYS A 746 13.41 -29.30 17.62
CA CYS A 746 12.78 -29.27 16.29
C CYS A 746 13.46 -30.15 15.24
N ARG A 747 14.63 -30.73 15.54
CA ARG A 747 15.39 -31.62 14.64
C ARG A 747 15.84 -31.01 13.31
N TYR A 748 15.69 -29.70 13.12
CA TYR A 748 16.27 -28.97 12.00
C TYR A 748 17.76 -28.68 12.21
N PRO A 749 18.56 -28.59 11.13
CA PRO A 749 19.93 -28.08 11.18
C PRO A 749 20.00 -26.70 11.85
N ILE A 750 20.99 -26.49 12.72
CA ILE A 750 21.15 -25.24 13.45
C ILE A 750 21.84 -24.20 12.56
N ILE A 751 21.10 -23.13 12.25
CA ILE A 751 21.57 -21.93 11.55
C ILE A 751 21.51 -20.76 12.55
N GLY A 752 22.54 -19.92 12.59
CA GLY A 752 22.65 -18.83 13.56
C GLY A 752 23.39 -19.24 14.83
N SER A 753 23.02 -18.66 15.97
CA SER A 753 23.60 -19.03 17.27
C SER A 753 23.17 -20.44 17.69
N ARG A 754 24.13 -21.18 18.26
CA ARG A 754 23.91 -22.52 18.82
C ARG A 754 23.99 -22.45 20.34
N PHE A 755 22.89 -22.77 21.01
CA PHE A 755 22.82 -22.81 22.47
C PHE A 755 23.05 -24.24 22.95
N LYS A 756 24.24 -24.50 23.51
CA LYS A 756 24.60 -25.82 24.05
C LYS A 756 24.40 -25.82 25.56
N GLU A 757 23.61 -26.76 26.05
CA GLU A 757 23.47 -26.97 27.50
C GLU A 757 24.75 -27.62 28.06
N THR A 758 25.19 -27.20 29.24
CA THR A 758 26.49 -27.59 29.79
C THR A 758 26.52 -29.01 30.39
N LYS A 759 25.46 -29.45 31.07
CA LYS A 759 25.42 -30.74 31.78
C LYS A 759 25.07 -31.91 30.86
N SER A 760 23.91 -31.87 30.23
CA SER A 760 23.34 -32.86 29.30
C SER A 760 23.80 -32.68 27.85
N ARG A 761 24.51 -31.61 27.51
CA ARG A 761 25.20 -31.40 26.21
C ARG A 761 24.31 -31.36 24.96
N PHE A 762 22.99 -31.30 25.10
CA PHE A 762 22.09 -31.10 23.97
C PHE A 762 22.20 -29.67 23.41
N SER A 763 21.80 -29.47 22.15
CA SER A 763 21.87 -28.16 21.48
C SER A 763 20.49 -27.69 21.03
N LEU A 764 20.24 -26.40 21.18
CA LEU A 764 19.03 -25.72 20.73
C LEU A 764 19.39 -24.67 19.68
N CYS A 765 18.48 -24.47 18.71
CA CYS A 765 18.51 -23.30 17.84
C CYS A 765 17.95 -22.06 18.56
N ASN A 766 18.15 -20.88 17.96
CA ASN A 766 17.63 -19.59 18.44
C ASN A 766 16.17 -19.66 18.91
N GLN A 767 15.29 -20.23 18.07
CA GLN A 767 13.85 -20.29 18.34
C GLN A 767 13.51 -21.18 19.54
N CYS A 768 14.04 -22.41 19.57
CA CYS A 768 13.74 -23.33 20.68
C CYS A 768 14.31 -22.83 22.01
N TYR A 769 15.48 -22.17 21.98
CA TYR A 769 16.07 -21.58 23.18
C TYR A 769 15.26 -20.38 23.70
N CYS A 770 14.85 -19.43 22.85
CA CYS A 770 14.08 -18.27 23.31
C CYS A 770 12.70 -18.69 23.87
N GLU A 771 12.03 -19.65 23.22
CA GLU A 771 10.75 -20.22 23.66
C GLU A 771 10.87 -21.12 24.90
N GLY A 772 12.10 -21.48 25.32
CA GLY A 772 12.32 -22.32 26.50
C GLY A 772 11.94 -23.78 26.28
N LYS A 773 11.97 -24.24 25.03
CA LYS A 773 11.66 -25.62 24.68
C LYS A 773 12.87 -26.50 24.95
N VAL A 774 12.67 -27.56 25.74
CA VAL A 774 13.69 -28.52 26.12
C VAL A 774 13.18 -29.95 25.84
N PRO A 775 14.04 -30.91 25.44
CA PRO A 775 13.59 -32.29 25.30
C PRO A 775 13.13 -32.87 26.65
N PRO A 776 12.03 -33.65 26.71
CA PRO A 776 11.48 -34.17 27.97
C PRO A 776 12.48 -35.06 28.73
N THR A 777 13.34 -35.76 27.98
CA THR A 777 14.38 -36.65 28.51
C THR A 777 15.45 -35.95 29.36
N PHE A 778 15.55 -34.62 29.27
CA PHE A 778 16.56 -33.83 29.98
C PHE A 778 15.91 -32.82 30.93
N LYS A 779 14.80 -33.18 31.59
CA LYS A 779 14.17 -32.34 32.61
C LYS A 779 15.14 -32.08 33.78
N GLN A 780 15.37 -30.82 34.11
CA GLN A 780 16.25 -30.37 35.21
C GLN A 780 15.60 -29.18 35.93
N GLU A 781 16.05 -28.90 37.16
CA GLU A 781 15.60 -27.73 37.91
C GLU A 781 16.14 -26.42 37.32
N GLU A 782 17.43 -26.42 36.94
CA GLU A 782 18.10 -25.30 36.30
C GLU A 782 18.89 -25.75 35.08
N TYR A 783 18.90 -24.89 34.06
CA TYR A 783 19.65 -25.10 32.83
C TYR A 783 20.69 -24.03 32.64
N ARG A 784 21.91 -24.45 32.29
CA ARG A 784 23.02 -23.53 32.00
C ARG A 784 23.43 -23.68 30.55
N PHE A 785 23.16 -22.64 29.77
CA PHE A 785 23.45 -22.63 28.35
C PHE A 785 24.67 -21.79 28.04
N LYS A 786 25.46 -22.31 27.09
CA LYS A 786 26.54 -21.60 26.46
C LYS A 786 26.20 -21.34 24.99
N GLU A 787 26.33 -20.10 24.58
CA GLU A 787 26.10 -19.68 23.20
C GLU A 787 27.38 -19.79 22.36
N TYR A 788 27.23 -20.28 21.13
CA TYR A 788 28.27 -20.31 20.10
C TYR A 788 27.77 -19.60 18.84
N ILE A 789 28.46 -18.54 18.42
CA ILE A 789 28.07 -17.74 17.25
C ILE A 789 28.59 -18.39 15.96
N SER A 790 29.71 -19.13 16.04
CA SER A 790 30.29 -19.88 14.92
C SER A 790 30.87 -21.23 15.36
N GLU A 791 31.05 -22.13 14.39
CA GLU A 791 31.72 -23.40 14.63
C GLU A 791 33.20 -23.23 15.02
N SER A 792 33.86 -22.20 14.49
CA SER A 792 35.24 -21.85 14.84
C SER A 792 35.40 -21.52 16.34
N GLU A 793 34.42 -20.81 16.91
CA GLU A 793 34.40 -20.45 18.33
C GLU A 793 34.21 -21.72 19.20
N ALA A 794 33.32 -22.60 18.77
CA ALA A 794 33.10 -23.89 19.42
C ALA A 794 34.35 -24.79 19.38
N MET A 795 35.12 -24.77 18.28
CA MET A 795 36.35 -25.55 18.16
C MET A 795 37.52 -24.97 18.95
N LYS A 796 37.70 -23.63 18.94
CA LYS A 796 38.74 -22.97 19.77
C LYS A 796 38.64 -23.34 21.24
N GLU A 797 37.41 -23.49 21.74
CA GLU A 797 37.19 -23.91 23.12
C GLU A 797 37.55 -25.38 23.36
N LYS A 798 37.17 -26.30 22.46
CA LYS A 798 37.59 -27.70 22.57
C LYS A 798 39.11 -27.80 22.66
N CYS A 799 39.85 -27.05 21.82
CA CYS A 799 41.32 -27.03 21.84
C CYS A 799 41.90 -26.45 23.14
N ARG A 800 41.25 -25.44 23.75
CA ARG A 800 41.66 -24.92 25.07
C ARG A 800 41.47 -25.95 26.19
N CYS A 801 40.41 -26.75 26.15
CA CYS A 801 40.23 -27.84 27.10
C CYS A 801 41.32 -28.92 26.98
N PHE A 802 41.81 -29.20 25.77
CA PHE A 802 42.94 -30.12 25.58
C PHE A 802 44.26 -29.57 26.13
N ASN A 803 44.54 -28.27 25.99
CA ASN A 803 45.74 -27.64 26.56
C ASN A 803 45.72 -27.52 28.10
N VAL A 804 44.54 -27.47 28.72
CA VAL A 804 44.42 -27.47 30.19
C VAL A 804 44.58 -28.89 30.75
N GLN A 805 44.18 -29.92 30.00
CA GLN A 805 44.41 -31.32 30.37
C GLN A 805 45.87 -31.76 30.15
N SER A 806 46.63 -31.13 29.24
CA SER A 806 48.05 -31.43 29.05
C SER A 806 48.98 -30.84 30.11
N ASN A 807 48.54 -29.82 30.87
CA ASN A 807 49.33 -29.18 31.93
C ASN A 807 49.02 -29.71 33.34
N ALA A 808 48.19 -30.76 33.46
CA ALA A 808 47.86 -31.41 34.73
C ALA A 808 48.64 -32.73 34.95
N THR A 809 49.63 -33.03 34.11
CA THR A 809 50.55 -34.15 34.25
C THR A 809 52.00 -33.70 34.00
N THR A 810 52.56 -32.97 34.96
CA THR A 810 53.99 -32.92 35.28
C THR A 810 54.14 -32.48 36.72
#